data_AF-A0A1R1XT47-F1
#
_entry.id   AF-A0A1R1XT47-F1
#
_cell.length_a   1.000
_cell.length_b   1.000
_cell.length_c   1.000
_cell.angle_alpha   90.00
_cell.angle_beta   90.00
_cell.angle_gamma   90.00
#
_symmetry.space_group_name_H-M   'P 1'
#
loop_
_entity.id
_entity.type
_entity.pdbx_description
1 polymer ?
#
loop_
_entity_poly.entity_id
_entity_poly.type
_entity_poly.pdbx_seq_one_letter_code
_entity_poly.pdbx_strand_id
1 'polypeptide(L)'
;MVCTRSLQVTQKKTTISFQTLESVLFIPEDKSTGQERVSISSKCAELDTEIPLRLGISKAILENVIFCHQEESNWPLSEPLSLKKRFDDIFSATRYTKAVETIKKLRKDQSVSLKLFSNDLKHFGENKKKSDKLKLQIESSSEKSHELESQILEIKQKQTDIESQLSVFEEYISSFSEIESKIKTLNHEKDSLQNNILETEKHLNVMTETTSELYKIIDEQESEKKNWGKNISDSKSSLDEVNLELDQTQNRLNDKKIYLGKLESQKKSLDQHINIRNLLILEIITKQKRISKSIPISASDLQDIIDNGLNISNSLANEAFKTVQNHHNLLETEIKSLNLEISEKTDALKKETQSFELQKASLNKELDMLLNKKNKDKNNILSLKGKIFDVDELKAKMKELKNRLESETSSLSNLKRSAEDKNYESIIKSKKSELNKAENEIFTINEHVVNSRKNSELIGKSKALKSSLDEKNINYEKLFLEIKNQISAEGENVDSLASADSFAQDFMMLRKSELDSSEVQFKKIFDNISKKKAKFSVLNESLENLKSELKEKKNSVSHVCEDISYDVSVSQLQNKANNILENVGQLKSQMMMYKSYIADCKDSGKCPLCIRGWTNSEDKDKFIERLQKSYDSAPELVDAAQIQLNKAQETLNKLREAQPIIDRIKILNELTIPDFESKINNLNLEIKTDEAYLEEV
;
A
#
# COMPACT_ATOMS: atom_id res chain seq x y z
N MET A 1 40.76 -11.58 -87.47
CA MET A 1 41.15 -11.66 -86.04
C MET A 1 42.52 -12.32 -85.94
N VAL A 2 43.43 -11.78 -85.15
CA VAL A 2 44.76 -12.35 -84.90
C VAL A 2 44.92 -12.50 -83.39
N CYS A 3 45.14 -13.72 -82.92
CA CYS A 3 45.46 -14.00 -81.52
C CYS A 3 46.95 -14.36 -81.41
N THR A 4 47.67 -13.62 -80.59
CA THR A 4 49.09 -13.87 -80.32
C THR A 4 49.22 -14.35 -78.88
N ARG A 5 49.60 -15.62 -78.68
CA ARG A 5 49.95 -16.17 -77.38
C ARG A 5 51.46 -16.31 -77.26
N SER A 6 52.05 -15.59 -76.33
CA SER A 6 53.49 -15.64 -76.09
C SER A 6 53.79 -16.70 -75.04
N LEU A 7 54.64 -17.68 -75.37
CA LEU A 7 55.01 -18.78 -74.48
C LEU A 7 56.51 -18.73 -74.20
N GLN A 8 56.88 -18.89 -72.94
CA GLN A 8 58.27 -18.98 -72.50
C GLN A 8 58.52 -20.32 -71.83
N VAL A 9 59.52 -21.04 -72.35
CA VAL A 9 60.01 -22.28 -71.74
C VAL A 9 61.43 -22.05 -71.25
N THR A 10 61.64 -22.24 -69.96
CA THR A 10 62.97 -22.14 -69.34
C THR A 10 63.41 -23.53 -68.90
N GLN A 11 64.47 -24.06 -69.50
CA GLN A 11 65.06 -25.33 -69.10
C GLN A 11 66.12 -25.10 -68.01
N LYS A 12 65.87 -25.63 -66.82
CA LYS A 12 66.84 -25.75 -65.73
C LYS A 12 67.52 -27.13 -65.79
N LYS A 13 68.62 -27.33 -65.07
CA LYS A 13 69.47 -28.55 -65.12
C LYS A 13 68.70 -29.88 -65.08
N THR A 14 67.56 -29.95 -64.39
CA THR A 14 66.73 -31.16 -64.26
C THR A 14 65.24 -30.96 -64.52
N THR A 15 64.79 -29.73 -64.79
CA THR A 15 63.35 -29.40 -64.86
C THR A 15 63.08 -28.36 -65.95
N ILE A 16 62.03 -28.59 -66.75
CA ILE A 16 61.54 -27.66 -67.76
C ILE A 16 60.36 -26.90 -67.15
N SER A 17 60.45 -25.57 -67.02
CA SER A 17 59.33 -24.73 -66.56
C SER A 17 58.69 -24.02 -67.76
N PHE A 18 57.39 -24.22 -67.96
CA PHE A 18 56.58 -23.57 -68.99
C PHE A 18 55.77 -22.44 -68.38
N GLN A 19 55.84 -21.24 -68.97
CA GLN A 19 55.05 -20.08 -68.58
C GLN A 19 54.40 -19.46 -69.82
N THR A 20 53.11 -19.12 -69.72
CA THR A 20 52.41 -18.32 -70.72
C THR A 20 52.54 -16.85 -70.33
N LEU A 21 53.15 -16.06 -71.22
CA LEU A 21 53.34 -14.62 -71.07
C LEU A 21 52.10 -13.85 -71.55
N GLU A 22 52.24 -12.55 -71.74
CA GLU A 22 51.17 -11.68 -72.24
C GLU A 22 50.65 -12.17 -73.60
N SER A 23 49.33 -12.25 -73.69
CA SER A 23 48.61 -12.70 -74.87
C SER A 23 47.72 -11.58 -75.36
N VAL A 24 47.78 -11.30 -76.66
CA VAL A 24 47.11 -10.14 -77.28
C VAL A 24 46.13 -10.65 -78.33
N LEU A 25 44.89 -10.16 -78.27
CA LEU A 25 43.88 -10.40 -79.29
C LEU A 25 43.65 -9.11 -80.09
N PHE A 26 43.99 -9.17 -81.37
CA PHE A 26 43.81 -8.08 -82.31
C PHE A 26 42.65 -8.39 -83.28
N ILE A 27 41.66 -7.50 -83.31
CA ILE A 27 40.53 -7.59 -84.23
C ILE A 27 40.62 -6.43 -85.23
N PRO A 28 40.82 -6.72 -86.53
CA PRO A 28 40.85 -5.68 -87.55
C PRO A 28 39.46 -5.08 -87.77
N GLU A 29 39.44 -3.84 -88.22
CA GLU A 29 38.23 -3.08 -88.52
C GLU A 29 37.44 -3.72 -89.65
N ASP A 30 36.14 -3.93 -89.46
CA ASP A 30 35.23 -4.41 -90.50
C ASP A 30 34.25 -3.29 -90.86
N LYS A 31 34.44 -2.73 -92.07
CA LYS A 31 33.65 -1.60 -92.59
C LYS A 31 32.21 -1.97 -92.90
N SER A 32 31.87 -3.25 -92.98
CA SER A 32 30.52 -3.72 -93.33
C SER A 32 29.58 -3.86 -92.12
N THR A 33 30.14 -4.10 -90.92
CA THR A 33 29.40 -4.32 -89.67
C THR A 33 29.50 -3.14 -88.69
N GLY A 34 30.30 -2.12 -89.01
CA GLY A 34 30.48 -0.92 -88.18
C GLY A 34 31.30 -1.16 -86.92
N GLN A 35 32.05 -2.26 -86.87
CA GLN A 35 32.81 -2.66 -85.68
C GLN A 35 34.19 -1.98 -85.67
N GLU A 36 34.43 -1.14 -84.67
CA GLU A 36 35.69 -0.42 -84.49
C GLU A 36 36.86 -1.35 -84.12
N ARG A 37 38.09 -0.88 -84.33
CA ARG A 37 39.31 -1.64 -83.98
C ARG A 37 39.37 -1.87 -82.48
N VAL A 38 39.41 -3.13 -82.06
CA VAL A 38 39.57 -3.50 -80.66
C VAL A 38 40.84 -4.34 -80.50
N SER A 39 41.74 -3.88 -79.64
CA SER A 39 42.90 -4.63 -79.15
C SER A 39 42.69 -4.94 -77.68
N ILE A 40 42.50 -6.21 -77.35
CA ILE A 40 42.35 -6.68 -75.97
C ILE A 40 43.70 -7.25 -75.53
N SER A 41 44.39 -6.56 -74.62
CA SER A 41 45.55 -7.12 -73.91
C SER A 41 45.12 -7.46 -72.49
N SER A 42 44.95 -8.75 -72.21
CA SER A 42 44.58 -9.21 -70.87
C SER A 42 45.01 -10.65 -70.61
N LYS A 43 44.99 -11.04 -69.33
CA LYS A 43 45.42 -12.35 -68.84
C LYS A 43 44.67 -13.47 -69.57
N CYS A 44 45.33 -14.62 -69.72
CA CYS A 44 44.87 -15.78 -70.51
C CYS A 44 43.41 -16.22 -70.27
N ALA A 45 42.89 -16.07 -69.04
CA ALA A 45 41.52 -16.45 -68.67
C ALA A 45 40.42 -15.68 -69.42
N GLU A 46 40.68 -14.43 -69.79
CA GLU A 46 39.73 -13.62 -70.57
C GLU A 46 39.74 -14.03 -72.04
N LEU A 47 40.90 -14.38 -72.61
CA LEU A 47 41.01 -14.91 -73.97
C LEU A 47 40.29 -16.23 -74.14
N ASP A 48 40.37 -17.13 -73.15
CA ASP A 48 39.66 -18.41 -73.17
C ASP A 48 38.12 -18.25 -73.11
N THR A 49 37.63 -17.06 -72.78
CA THR A 49 36.19 -16.72 -72.80
C THR A 49 35.81 -15.97 -74.08
N GLU A 50 36.61 -14.98 -74.49
CA GLU A 50 36.35 -14.14 -75.68
C GLU A 50 36.55 -14.91 -76.99
N ILE A 51 37.57 -15.75 -77.13
CA ILE A 51 37.84 -16.46 -78.39
C ILE A 51 36.66 -17.37 -78.80
N PRO A 52 36.12 -18.25 -77.92
CA PRO A 52 34.92 -19.03 -78.25
C PRO A 52 33.72 -18.14 -78.63
N LEU A 53 33.49 -17.05 -77.88
CA LEU A 53 32.39 -16.11 -78.12
C LEU A 53 32.48 -15.48 -79.52
N ARG A 54 33.66 -15.05 -79.94
CA ARG A 54 33.90 -14.43 -81.25
C ARG A 54 33.85 -15.42 -82.40
N LEU A 55 34.24 -16.67 -82.17
CA LEU A 55 34.10 -17.76 -83.14
C LEU A 55 32.64 -18.26 -83.26
N GLY A 56 31.75 -17.84 -82.35
CA GLY A 56 30.36 -18.28 -82.32
C GLY A 56 30.19 -19.74 -81.89
N ILE A 57 31.18 -20.31 -81.20
CA ILE A 57 31.22 -21.72 -80.80
C ILE A 57 31.46 -21.80 -79.30
N SER A 58 30.82 -22.75 -78.61
CA SER A 58 31.05 -22.92 -77.17
C SER A 58 32.45 -23.46 -76.89
N LYS A 59 33.04 -23.09 -75.75
CA LYS A 59 34.32 -23.64 -75.28
C LYS A 59 34.32 -25.17 -75.27
N ALA A 60 33.22 -25.77 -74.79
CA ALA A 60 33.07 -27.23 -74.74
C ALA A 60 33.10 -27.88 -76.12
N ILE A 61 32.55 -27.24 -77.17
CA ILE A 61 32.64 -27.73 -78.55
C ILE A 61 34.06 -27.57 -79.09
N LEU A 62 34.73 -26.45 -78.81
CA LEU A 62 36.12 -26.24 -79.21
C LEU A 62 37.06 -27.30 -78.61
N GLU A 63 36.90 -27.62 -77.32
CA GLU A 63 37.77 -28.58 -76.63
C GLU A 63 37.42 -30.05 -76.90
N ASN A 64 36.13 -30.41 -76.88
CA ASN A 64 35.73 -31.82 -76.97
C ASN A 64 35.45 -32.30 -78.40
N VAL A 65 35.23 -31.40 -79.37
CA VAL A 65 34.82 -31.77 -80.73
C VAL A 65 35.83 -31.31 -81.78
N ILE A 66 36.24 -30.04 -81.76
CA ILE A 66 37.09 -29.46 -82.82
C ILE A 66 38.58 -29.73 -82.55
N PHE A 67 39.06 -29.39 -81.35
CA PHE A 67 40.43 -29.59 -80.89
C PHE A 67 40.51 -30.69 -79.83
N CYS A 68 39.75 -31.77 -80.05
CA CYS A 68 39.81 -32.94 -79.18
C CYS A 68 41.23 -33.51 -79.16
N HIS A 69 41.78 -33.70 -77.95
CA HIS A 69 43.11 -34.28 -77.79
C HIS A 69 43.14 -35.71 -78.36
N GLN A 70 44.26 -36.12 -78.95
CA GLN A 70 44.36 -37.43 -79.63
C GLN A 70 44.05 -38.60 -78.69
N GLU A 71 44.53 -38.53 -77.46
CA GLU A 71 44.27 -39.52 -76.41
C GLU A 71 42.81 -39.57 -75.95
N GLU A 72 42.05 -38.50 -76.19
CA GLU A 72 40.65 -38.37 -75.79
C GLU A 72 39.66 -38.54 -76.95
N SER A 73 40.15 -38.81 -78.17
CA SER A 73 39.34 -38.89 -79.39
C SER A 73 38.25 -39.97 -79.35
N ASN A 74 38.40 -40.97 -78.50
CA ASN A 74 37.42 -42.04 -78.27
C ASN A 74 36.42 -41.72 -77.14
N TRP A 75 36.36 -40.48 -76.64
CA TRP A 75 35.41 -40.10 -75.60
C TRP A 75 33.93 -40.42 -75.91
N PRO A 76 33.45 -40.46 -77.18
CA PRO A 76 32.08 -40.89 -77.47
C PRO A 76 31.79 -42.34 -77.07
N LEU A 77 32.83 -43.16 -76.92
CA LEU A 77 32.78 -44.56 -76.47
C LEU A 77 33.13 -44.72 -74.98
N SER A 78 33.33 -43.61 -74.26
CA SER A 78 33.65 -43.65 -72.83
C SER A 78 32.44 -44.08 -72.00
N GLU A 79 32.70 -44.39 -70.72
CA GLU A 79 31.67 -44.80 -69.78
C GLU A 79 30.53 -43.77 -69.66
N PRO A 80 29.28 -44.20 -69.38
CA PRO A 80 28.10 -43.34 -69.42
C PRO A 80 28.20 -42.05 -68.62
N LEU A 81 28.93 -42.03 -67.50
CA LEU A 81 29.09 -40.85 -66.66
C LEU A 81 29.97 -39.78 -67.33
N SER A 82 31.12 -40.18 -67.85
CA SER A 82 32.07 -39.31 -68.57
C SER A 82 31.47 -38.81 -69.87
N LEU A 83 30.76 -39.68 -70.58
CA LEU A 83 29.99 -39.35 -71.78
C LEU A 83 28.92 -38.30 -71.47
N LYS A 84 28.08 -38.56 -70.47
CA LYS A 84 27.01 -37.62 -70.07
C LYS A 84 27.57 -36.26 -69.66
N LYS A 85 28.70 -36.22 -68.96
CA LYS A 85 29.35 -34.96 -68.58
C LYS A 85 29.78 -34.14 -69.82
N ARG A 86 30.42 -34.77 -70.81
CA ARG A 86 30.79 -34.09 -72.07
C ARG A 86 29.56 -33.66 -72.87
N PHE A 87 28.49 -34.46 -72.88
CA PHE A 87 27.20 -34.06 -73.46
C PHE A 87 26.58 -32.86 -72.75
N ASP A 88 26.50 -32.88 -71.41
CA ASP A 88 25.95 -31.79 -70.61
C ASP A 88 26.77 -30.49 -70.77
N ASP A 89 28.08 -30.59 -70.95
CA ASP A 89 28.97 -29.46 -71.22
C ASP A 89 28.79 -28.91 -72.65
N ILE A 90 28.68 -29.78 -73.67
CA ILE A 90 28.42 -29.39 -75.07
C ILE A 90 27.05 -28.70 -75.20
N PHE A 91 26.01 -29.29 -74.63
CA PHE A 91 24.63 -28.78 -74.72
C PHE A 91 24.31 -27.71 -73.68
N SER A 92 25.21 -27.46 -72.71
CA SER A 92 25.04 -26.47 -71.64
C SER A 92 23.70 -26.57 -70.89
N ALA A 93 23.10 -27.77 -70.86
CA ALA A 93 21.75 -28.01 -70.35
C ALA A 93 21.61 -27.80 -68.84
N THR A 94 22.73 -27.78 -68.12
CA THR A 94 22.80 -27.54 -66.67
C THR A 94 22.37 -26.13 -66.28
N ARG A 95 22.58 -25.12 -67.15
CA ARG A 95 22.16 -23.73 -66.89
C ARG A 95 20.64 -23.58 -66.86
N TYR A 96 19.96 -24.17 -67.84
CA TYR A 96 18.50 -24.17 -67.91
C TYR A 96 17.87 -24.96 -66.75
N THR A 97 18.46 -26.11 -66.39
CA THR A 97 17.98 -26.92 -65.27
C THR A 97 18.05 -26.14 -63.95
N LYS A 98 19.18 -25.46 -63.68
CA LYS A 98 19.33 -24.58 -62.51
C LYS A 98 18.34 -23.42 -62.50
N ALA A 99 18.11 -22.78 -63.65
CA ALA A 99 17.14 -21.68 -63.76
C ALA A 99 15.70 -22.16 -63.49
N VAL A 100 15.33 -23.35 -63.95
CA VAL A 100 14.01 -23.95 -63.67
C VAL A 100 13.87 -24.30 -62.19
N GLU A 101 14.92 -24.83 -61.56
CA GLU A 101 14.92 -25.13 -60.12
C GLU A 101 14.77 -23.87 -59.27
N THR A 102 15.47 -22.78 -59.61
CA THR A 102 15.31 -21.50 -58.90
C THR A 102 13.91 -20.92 -59.08
N ILE A 103 13.34 -20.97 -60.29
CA ILE A 103 11.95 -20.55 -60.54
C ILE A 103 10.96 -21.40 -59.74
N LYS A 104 11.14 -22.73 -59.69
CA LYS A 104 10.31 -23.63 -58.87
C LYS A 104 10.38 -23.29 -57.39
N LYS A 105 11.59 -23.00 -56.89
CA LYS A 105 11.82 -22.58 -55.50
C LYS A 105 11.09 -21.26 -55.20
N LEU A 106 11.29 -20.24 -56.04
CA LEU A 106 10.62 -18.93 -55.89
C LEU A 106 9.10 -19.08 -55.90
N ARG A 107 8.54 -19.89 -56.80
CA ARG A 107 7.09 -20.15 -56.84
C ARG A 107 6.60 -20.81 -55.54
N LYS A 108 7.35 -21.76 -54.99
CA LYS A 108 7.01 -22.43 -53.73
C LYS A 108 7.02 -21.42 -52.58
N ASP A 109 8.07 -20.61 -52.49
CA ASP A 109 8.22 -19.59 -51.45
C ASP A 109 7.10 -18.54 -51.54
N GLN A 110 6.79 -18.03 -52.73
CA GLN A 110 5.66 -17.12 -52.97
C GLN A 110 4.32 -17.76 -52.60
N SER A 111 4.12 -19.05 -52.90
CA SER A 111 2.88 -19.76 -52.53
C SER A 111 2.72 -19.90 -51.01
N VAL A 112 3.82 -20.05 -50.27
CA VAL A 112 3.79 -20.06 -48.80
C VAL A 112 3.46 -18.67 -48.29
N SER A 113 4.13 -17.62 -48.78
CA SER A 113 3.84 -16.23 -48.38
C SER A 113 2.40 -15.82 -48.68
N LEU A 114 1.83 -16.22 -49.82
CA LEU A 114 0.43 -15.97 -50.15
C LEU A 114 -0.54 -16.64 -49.16
N LYS A 115 -0.23 -17.86 -48.69
CA LYS A 115 -1.04 -18.52 -47.66
C LYS A 115 -0.96 -17.80 -46.32
N LEU A 116 0.23 -17.33 -45.94
CA LEU A 116 0.41 -16.52 -44.73
C LEU A 116 -0.38 -15.21 -44.82
N PHE A 117 -0.18 -14.43 -45.89
CA PHE A 117 -0.93 -13.19 -46.09
C PHE A 117 -2.44 -13.40 -46.16
N SER A 118 -2.90 -14.50 -46.78
CA SER A 118 -4.32 -14.83 -46.79
C SER A 118 -4.86 -15.13 -45.39
N ASN A 119 -4.05 -15.73 -44.51
CA ASN A 119 -4.45 -15.99 -43.13
C ASN A 119 -4.45 -14.68 -42.32
N ASP A 120 -3.41 -13.87 -42.46
CA ASP A 120 -3.31 -12.56 -41.81
C ASP A 120 -4.47 -11.65 -42.20
N LEU A 121 -4.85 -11.62 -43.48
CA LEU A 121 -5.98 -10.84 -43.97
C LEU A 121 -7.31 -11.29 -43.33
N LYS A 122 -7.50 -12.60 -43.11
CA LYS A 122 -8.66 -13.10 -42.37
C LYS A 122 -8.66 -12.61 -40.92
N HIS A 123 -7.52 -12.71 -40.24
CA HIS A 123 -7.37 -12.23 -38.86
C HIS A 123 -7.60 -10.71 -38.75
N PHE A 124 -7.02 -9.91 -39.66
CA PHE A 124 -7.25 -8.47 -39.72
C PHE A 124 -8.71 -8.14 -40.04
N GLY A 125 -9.37 -8.91 -40.91
CA GLY A 125 -10.79 -8.77 -41.20
C GLY A 125 -11.68 -9.03 -39.98
N GLU A 126 -11.39 -10.07 -39.20
CA GLU A 126 -12.09 -10.36 -37.94
C GLU A 126 -11.83 -9.29 -36.88
N ASN A 127 -10.58 -8.85 -36.74
CA ASN A 127 -10.23 -7.79 -35.81
C ASN A 127 -10.90 -6.46 -36.18
N LYS A 128 -11.00 -6.13 -37.47
CA LYS A 128 -11.75 -4.96 -37.93
C LYS A 128 -13.23 -5.08 -37.57
N LYS A 129 -13.88 -6.22 -37.83
CA LYS A 129 -15.28 -6.45 -37.44
C LYS A 129 -15.51 -6.30 -35.93
N LYS A 130 -14.58 -6.81 -35.11
CA LYS A 130 -14.63 -6.64 -33.64
C LYS A 130 -14.48 -5.17 -33.25
N SER A 131 -13.52 -4.45 -33.86
CA SER A 131 -13.32 -3.02 -33.62
C SER A 131 -14.55 -2.20 -34.01
N ASP A 132 -15.15 -2.46 -35.18
CA ASP A 132 -16.36 -1.77 -35.63
C ASP A 132 -17.55 -2.06 -34.71
N LYS A 133 -17.71 -3.30 -34.22
CA LYS A 133 -18.73 -3.64 -33.23
C LYS A 133 -18.51 -2.93 -31.89
N LEU A 134 -17.27 -2.85 -31.41
CA LEU A 134 -16.93 -2.12 -30.19
C LEU A 134 -17.19 -0.62 -30.34
N LYS A 135 -16.86 -0.03 -31.50
CA LYS A 135 -17.16 1.38 -31.79
C LYS A 135 -18.66 1.66 -31.72
N LEU A 136 -19.47 0.83 -32.37
CA LEU A 136 -20.94 0.95 -32.32
C LEU A 136 -21.47 0.78 -30.88
N GLN A 137 -20.90 -0.14 -30.09
CA GLN A 137 -21.28 -0.29 -28.69
C GLN A 137 -20.92 0.95 -27.86
N ILE A 138 -19.72 1.51 -28.05
CA ILE A 138 -19.29 2.74 -27.37
C ILE A 138 -20.20 3.90 -27.74
N GLU A 139 -20.52 4.08 -29.03
CA GLU A 139 -21.41 5.14 -29.51
C GLU A 139 -22.81 5.00 -28.90
N SER A 140 -23.42 3.80 -28.96
CA SER A 140 -24.73 3.54 -28.36
C SER A 140 -24.74 3.70 -26.83
N SER A 141 -23.62 3.41 -26.15
CA SER A 141 -23.49 3.61 -24.71
C SER A 141 -23.30 5.08 -24.36
N SER A 142 -22.61 5.84 -25.22
CA SER A 142 -22.40 7.27 -25.07
C SER A 142 -23.70 8.05 -25.24
N GLU A 143 -24.51 7.69 -26.25
CA GLU A 143 -25.85 8.24 -26.45
C GLU A 143 -26.75 7.99 -25.24
N LYS A 144 -26.77 6.76 -24.72
CA LYS A 144 -27.53 6.43 -23.49
C LYS A 144 -27.02 7.21 -22.27
N SER A 145 -25.72 7.43 -22.15
CA SER A 145 -25.16 8.25 -21.07
C SER A 145 -25.66 9.69 -21.16
N HIS A 146 -25.64 10.28 -22.36
CA HIS A 146 -26.15 11.64 -22.58
C HIS A 146 -27.65 11.75 -22.30
N GLU A 147 -28.44 10.74 -22.72
CA GLU A 147 -29.88 10.70 -22.43
C GLU A 147 -30.14 10.63 -20.92
N LEU A 148 -29.41 9.78 -20.18
CA LEU A 148 -29.53 9.68 -18.72
C LEU A 148 -29.07 10.96 -18.03
N GLU A 149 -27.99 11.59 -18.48
CA GLU A 149 -27.52 12.88 -17.95
C GLU A 149 -28.58 13.98 -18.14
N SER A 150 -29.22 14.04 -19.31
CA SER A 150 -30.31 14.96 -19.58
C SER A 150 -31.51 14.72 -18.66
N GLN A 151 -31.90 13.46 -18.45
CA GLN A 151 -32.98 13.10 -17.52
C GLN A 151 -32.64 13.48 -16.07
N ILE A 152 -31.39 13.28 -15.63
CA ILE A 152 -30.93 13.70 -14.30
C ILE A 152 -31.06 15.22 -14.14
N LEU A 153 -30.70 15.98 -15.17
CA LEU A 153 -30.76 17.44 -15.15
C LEU A 153 -32.21 17.94 -15.05
N GLU A 154 -33.13 17.32 -15.81
CA GLU A 154 -34.57 17.62 -15.74
C GLU A 154 -35.16 17.29 -14.36
N ILE A 155 -34.78 16.15 -13.78
CA ILE A 155 -35.23 15.74 -12.43
C ILE A 155 -34.70 16.71 -11.37
N LYS A 156 -33.44 17.13 -11.45
CA LYS A 156 -32.88 18.12 -10.52
C LYS A 156 -33.63 19.45 -10.58
N GLN A 157 -34.01 19.89 -11.78
CA GLN A 157 -34.80 21.11 -11.94
C GLN A 157 -36.20 20.96 -11.33
N LYS A 158 -36.86 19.81 -11.52
CA LYS A 158 -38.14 19.52 -10.86
C LYS A 158 -38.00 19.46 -9.33
N GLN A 159 -36.89 18.93 -8.83
CA GLN A 159 -36.60 18.91 -7.40
C GLN A 159 -36.50 20.33 -6.84
N THR A 160 -35.74 21.21 -7.49
CA THR A 160 -35.61 22.61 -7.04
C THR A 160 -36.95 23.35 -7.06
N ASP A 161 -37.79 23.08 -8.06
CA ASP A 161 -39.15 23.66 -8.12
C ASP A 161 -40.01 23.16 -6.94
N ILE A 162 -39.98 21.86 -6.64
CA ILE A 162 -40.72 21.29 -5.49
C ILE A 162 -40.20 21.84 -4.16
N GLU A 163 -38.88 21.96 -3.99
CA GLU A 163 -38.28 22.54 -2.79
C GLU A 163 -38.73 24.00 -2.59
N SER A 164 -38.82 24.78 -3.67
CA SER A 164 -39.36 26.15 -3.62
C SER A 164 -40.84 26.18 -3.19
N GLN A 165 -41.65 25.24 -3.68
CA GLN A 165 -43.06 25.13 -3.31
C GLN A 165 -43.23 24.70 -1.85
N LEU A 166 -42.42 23.75 -1.38
CA LEU A 166 -42.41 23.33 0.02
C LEU A 166 -42.08 24.49 0.96
N SER A 167 -41.10 25.34 0.61
CA SER A 167 -40.78 26.54 1.39
C SER A 167 -42.00 27.47 1.54
N VAL A 168 -42.78 27.65 0.47
CA VAL A 168 -44.01 28.46 0.51
C VAL A 168 -45.08 27.81 1.39
N PHE A 169 -45.22 26.48 1.34
CA PHE A 169 -46.14 25.77 2.22
C PHE A 169 -45.73 25.83 3.70
N GLU A 170 -44.43 25.79 4.01
CA GLU A 170 -43.93 25.98 5.37
C GLU A 170 -44.28 27.36 5.92
N GLU A 171 -44.16 28.42 5.11
CA GLU A 171 -44.63 29.77 5.47
C GLU A 171 -46.15 29.80 5.72
N TYR A 172 -46.94 29.13 4.87
CA TYR A 172 -48.38 29.04 5.08
C TYR A 172 -48.74 28.29 6.37
N ILE A 173 -48.09 27.17 6.67
CA ILE A 173 -48.30 26.41 7.90
C ILE A 173 -47.95 27.27 9.12
N SER A 174 -46.83 28.01 9.05
CA SER A 174 -46.44 28.96 10.10
C SER A 174 -47.53 30.01 10.32
N SER A 175 -48.00 30.66 9.25
CA SER A 175 -49.06 31.67 9.34
C SER A 175 -50.39 31.09 9.86
N PHE A 176 -50.74 29.86 9.46
CA PHE A 176 -51.93 29.17 9.94
C PHE A 176 -51.82 28.86 11.44
N SER A 177 -50.65 28.42 11.90
CA SER A 177 -50.40 28.15 13.32
C SER A 177 -50.52 29.42 14.18
N GLU A 178 -50.07 30.56 13.68
CA GLU A 178 -50.26 31.86 14.34
C GLU A 178 -51.74 32.24 14.43
N ILE A 179 -52.49 32.04 13.34
CA ILE A 179 -53.93 32.31 13.33
C ILE A 179 -54.66 31.36 14.28
N GLU A 180 -54.31 30.07 14.29
CA GLU A 180 -54.90 29.08 15.19
C GLU A 180 -54.62 29.42 16.66
N SER A 181 -53.40 29.86 16.96
CA SER A 181 -53.03 30.38 18.28
C SER A 181 -53.90 31.58 18.68
N LYS A 182 -54.07 32.55 17.77
CA LYS A 182 -54.98 33.70 17.99
C LYS A 182 -56.44 33.29 18.19
N ILE A 183 -56.92 32.28 17.47
CA ILE A 183 -58.28 31.75 17.65
C ILE A 183 -58.42 31.11 19.03
N LYS A 184 -57.43 30.32 19.47
CA LYS A 184 -57.42 29.70 20.79
C LYS A 184 -57.43 30.76 21.90
N THR A 185 -56.61 31.80 21.80
CA THR A 185 -56.61 32.89 22.78
C THR A 185 -57.94 33.63 22.80
N LEU A 186 -58.51 33.96 21.65
CA LEU A 186 -59.82 34.63 21.56
C LEU A 186 -60.96 33.76 22.09
N ASN A 187 -60.94 32.45 21.86
CA ASN A 187 -61.93 31.53 22.44
C ASN A 187 -61.80 31.45 23.96
N HIS A 188 -60.58 31.37 24.50
CA HIS A 188 -60.36 31.44 25.94
C HIS A 188 -60.86 32.77 26.55
N GLU A 189 -60.64 33.89 25.86
CA GLU A 189 -61.17 35.20 26.27
C GLU A 189 -62.70 35.23 26.22
N LYS A 190 -63.31 34.67 25.16
CA LYS A 190 -64.76 34.55 25.03
C LYS A 190 -65.35 33.72 26.16
N ASP A 191 -64.80 32.54 26.45
CA ASP A 191 -65.29 31.64 27.50
C ASP A 191 -65.16 32.30 28.88
N SER A 192 -64.03 32.98 29.13
CA SER A 192 -63.82 33.77 30.34
C SER A 192 -64.86 34.88 30.49
N LEU A 193 -65.11 35.64 29.41
CA LEU A 193 -66.13 36.69 29.40
C LEU A 193 -67.54 36.12 29.59
N GLN A 194 -67.89 34.98 28.98
CA GLN A 194 -69.19 34.34 29.18
C GLN A 194 -69.37 33.87 30.62
N ASN A 195 -68.34 33.31 31.25
CA ASN A 195 -68.37 32.96 32.67
C ASN A 195 -68.56 34.19 33.55
N ASN A 196 -67.85 35.29 33.26
CA ASN A 196 -68.01 36.56 33.98
C ASN A 196 -69.42 37.15 33.80
N ILE A 197 -70.02 37.05 32.61
CA ILE A 197 -71.42 37.49 32.38
C ILE A 197 -72.38 36.64 33.21
N LEU A 198 -72.27 35.32 33.16
CA LEU A 198 -73.12 34.41 33.94
C LEU A 198 -73.00 34.64 35.44
N GLU A 199 -71.80 34.95 35.93
CA GLU A 199 -71.55 35.28 37.34
C GLU A 199 -72.16 36.64 37.69
N THR A 200 -72.02 37.64 36.82
CA THR A 200 -72.59 38.98 37.00
C THR A 200 -74.13 38.95 36.98
N GLU A 201 -74.75 38.17 36.08
CA GLU A 201 -76.20 37.98 36.02
C GLU A 201 -76.76 37.34 37.30
N LYS A 202 -76.02 36.39 37.91
CA LYS A 202 -76.42 35.79 39.20
C LYS A 202 -76.41 36.78 40.37
N HIS A 203 -75.65 37.87 40.27
CA HIS A 203 -75.53 38.90 41.30
C HIS A 203 -76.41 40.14 41.04
N LEU A 204 -77.16 40.18 39.93
CA LEU A 204 -78.08 41.26 39.58
C LEU A 204 -79.50 40.95 40.05
N ASN A 205 -79.94 41.60 41.13
CA ASN A 205 -81.37 41.66 41.50
C ASN A 205 -82.04 42.83 40.78
N VAL A 206 -83.05 42.53 39.95
CA VAL A 206 -83.88 43.55 39.28
C VAL A 206 -84.81 44.19 40.32
N MET A 207 -84.64 45.49 40.57
CA MET A 207 -85.57 46.27 41.39
C MET A 207 -86.74 46.76 40.53
N THR A 208 -87.98 46.63 41.01
CA THR A 208 -89.23 46.87 40.26
C THR A 208 -89.91 48.21 40.56
N GLU A 209 -89.15 49.22 40.96
CA GLU A 209 -89.67 50.55 41.36
C GLU A 209 -89.70 51.54 40.18
N THR A 210 -90.52 52.58 40.29
CA THR A 210 -90.75 53.56 39.21
C THR A 210 -89.57 54.51 39.00
N THR A 211 -89.29 54.89 37.74
CA THR A 211 -88.13 55.72 37.35
C THR A 211 -87.99 57.03 38.13
N SER A 212 -89.10 57.66 38.56
CA SER A 212 -89.06 58.88 39.37
C SER A 212 -88.58 58.68 40.82
N GLU A 213 -88.75 57.49 41.38
CA GLU A 213 -88.28 57.15 42.74
C GLU A 213 -86.79 56.75 42.70
N LEU A 214 -86.37 56.07 41.63
CA LEU A 214 -84.95 55.79 41.35
C LEU A 214 -84.11 57.07 41.20
N TYR A 215 -84.62 58.12 40.55
CA TYR A 215 -83.90 59.41 40.48
C TYR A 215 -83.78 60.10 41.84
N LYS A 216 -84.78 59.98 42.73
CA LYS A 216 -84.68 60.50 44.10
C LYS A 216 -83.67 59.72 44.93
N ILE A 217 -83.63 58.40 44.79
CA ILE A 217 -82.64 57.54 45.45
C ILE A 217 -81.23 57.88 44.96
N ILE A 218 -81.05 58.17 43.67
CA ILE A 218 -79.76 58.61 43.11
C ILE A 218 -79.34 59.98 43.66
N ASP A 219 -80.26 60.95 43.74
CA ASP A 219 -79.97 62.30 44.26
C ASP A 219 -79.70 62.29 45.78
N GLU A 220 -80.44 61.45 46.52
CA GLU A 220 -80.18 61.15 47.93
C GLU A 220 -78.81 60.50 48.11
N GLN A 221 -78.45 59.51 47.29
CA GLN A 221 -77.12 58.88 47.32
C GLN A 221 -75.99 59.82 46.91
N GLU A 222 -76.24 60.78 46.03
CA GLU A 222 -75.25 61.80 45.63
C GLU A 222 -75.04 62.84 46.75
N SER A 223 -76.11 63.20 47.46
CA SER A 223 -76.05 64.01 48.68
C SER A 223 -75.35 63.27 49.84
N GLU A 224 -75.58 61.97 49.99
CA GLU A 224 -74.90 61.11 50.97
C GLU A 224 -73.42 60.93 50.62
N LYS A 225 -73.07 60.75 49.34
CA LYS A 225 -71.66 60.70 48.88
C LYS A 225 -70.92 61.99 49.21
N LYS A 226 -71.56 63.15 49.04
CA LYS A 226 -70.97 64.44 49.40
C LYS A 226 -70.82 64.60 50.92
N ASN A 227 -71.80 64.15 51.70
CA ASN A 227 -71.71 64.09 53.16
C ASN A 227 -70.64 63.11 53.65
N TRP A 228 -70.47 61.94 53.02
CA TRP A 228 -69.39 61.01 53.33
C TRP A 228 -68.03 61.59 52.97
N GLY A 229 -67.91 62.30 51.83
CA GLY A 229 -66.68 63.02 51.47
C GLY A 229 -66.29 64.05 52.53
N LYS A 230 -67.26 64.81 53.04
CA LYS A 230 -67.05 65.79 54.10
C LYS A 230 -66.70 65.11 55.44
N ASN A 231 -67.45 64.07 55.83
CA ASN A 231 -67.18 63.29 57.04
C ASN A 231 -65.82 62.58 57.00
N ILE A 232 -65.33 62.15 55.83
CA ILE A 232 -63.98 61.59 55.67
C ILE A 232 -62.92 62.67 55.87
N SER A 233 -63.15 63.88 55.35
CA SER A 233 -62.25 65.01 55.56
C SER A 233 -62.19 65.40 57.03
N ASP A 234 -63.35 65.49 57.68
CA ASP A 234 -63.46 65.84 59.10
C ASP A 234 -62.86 64.73 59.98
N SER A 235 -63.13 63.45 59.67
CA SER A 235 -62.54 62.31 60.37
C SER A 235 -61.03 62.21 60.15
N LYS A 236 -60.51 62.56 58.96
CA LYS A 236 -59.06 62.64 58.72
C LYS A 236 -58.42 63.74 59.56
N SER A 237 -59.04 64.93 59.62
CA SER A 237 -58.55 66.03 60.46
C SER A 237 -58.55 65.63 61.94
N SER A 238 -59.61 65.00 62.42
CA SER A 238 -59.66 64.48 63.79
C SER A 238 -58.66 63.36 64.03
N LEU A 239 -58.37 62.51 63.03
CA LEU A 239 -57.38 61.44 63.14
C LEU A 239 -55.95 62.02 63.17
N ASP A 240 -55.69 63.08 62.41
CA ASP A 240 -54.41 63.80 62.44
C ASP A 240 -54.22 64.55 63.78
N GLU A 241 -55.26 65.19 64.31
CA GLU A 241 -55.25 65.78 65.66
C GLU A 241 -55.00 64.72 66.74
N VAL A 242 -55.73 63.59 66.69
CA VAL A 242 -55.55 62.46 67.61
C VAL A 242 -54.16 61.83 67.49
N ASN A 243 -53.60 61.74 66.28
CA ASN A 243 -52.22 61.26 66.10
C ASN A 243 -51.22 62.20 66.75
N LEU A 244 -51.43 63.51 66.63
CA LEU A 244 -50.56 64.53 67.19
C LEU A 244 -50.63 64.54 68.73
N GLU A 245 -51.84 64.38 69.30
CA GLU A 245 -52.04 64.17 70.73
C GLU A 245 -51.43 62.86 71.22
N LEU A 246 -51.54 61.77 70.44
CA LEU A 246 -50.96 60.48 70.76
C LEU A 246 -49.44 60.56 70.79
N ASP A 247 -48.81 61.20 69.81
CA ASP A 247 -47.36 61.41 69.77
C ASP A 247 -46.88 62.26 70.96
N GLN A 248 -47.60 63.34 71.30
CA GLN A 248 -47.29 64.15 72.48
C GLN A 248 -47.40 63.35 73.78
N THR A 249 -48.44 62.52 73.90
CA THR A 249 -48.67 61.67 75.07
C THR A 249 -47.62 60.57 75.17
N GLN A 250 -47.24 59.98 74.04
CA GLN A 250 -46.22 58.94 73.97
C GLN A 250 -44.82 59.48 74.30
N ASN A 251 -44.51 60.71 73.88
CA ASN A 251 -43.29 61.41 74.29
C ASN A 251 -43.29 61.70 75.80
N ARG A 252 -44.40 62.23 76.35
CA ARG A 252 -44.53 62.44 77.80
C ARG A 252 -44.40 61.13 78.58
N LEU A 253 -44.98 60.04 78.09
CA LEU A 253 -44.86 58.71 78.69
C LEU A 253 -43.40 58.23 78.68
N ASN A 254 -42.69 58.42 77.57
CA ASN A 254 -41.28 58.05 77.46
C ASN A 254 -40.40 58.86 78.41
N ASP A 255 -40.60 60.17 78.53
CA ASP A 255 -39.87 61.00 79.48
C ASP A 255 -40.08 60.54 80.92
N LYS A 256 -41.34 60.22 81.29
CA LYS A 256 -41.66 59.67 82.61
C LYS A 256 -41.07 58.28 82.83
N LYS A 257 -41.04 57.41 81.81
CA LYS A 257 -40.38 56.09 81.89
C LYS A 257 -38.88 56.23 82.12
N ILE A 258 -38.20 57.15 81.42
CA ILE A 258 -36.77 57.41 81.61
C ILE A 258 -36.51 57.91 83.03
N TYR A 259 -37.35 58.82 83.53
CA TYR A 259 -37.22 59.33 84.89
C TYR A 259 -37.46 58.26 85.96
N LEU A 260 -38.50 57.42 85.78
CA LEU A 260 -38.78 56.28 86.65
C LEU A 260 -37.61 55.29 86.67
N GLY A 261 -37.00 55.01 85.52
CA GLY A 261 -35.78 54.18 85.44
C GLY A 261 -34.59 54.78 86.21
N LYS A 262 -34.41 56.11 86.20
CA LYS A 262 -33.39 56.78 87.02
C LYS A 262 -33.68 56.62 88.51
N LEU A 263 -34.93 56.81 88.94
CA LEU A 263 -35.33 56.64 90.34
C LEU A 263 -35.19 55.19 90.81
N GLU A 264 -35.56 54.21 90.00
CA GLU A 264 -35.37 52.79 90.30
C GLU A 264 -33.88 52.43 90.44
N SER A 265 -33.02 53.00 89.60
CA SER A 265 -31.57 52.84 89.72
C SER A 265 -31.04 53.44 91.02
N GLN A 266 -31.49 54.64 91.41
CA GLN A 266 -31.10 55.28 92.66
C GLN A 266 -31.61 54.49 93.87
N LYS A 267 -32.85 53.98 93.82
CA LYS A 267 -33.41 53.10 94.84
C LYS A 267 -32.60 51.82 95.01
N LYS A 268 -32.24 51.14 93.92
CA LYS A 268 -31.39 49.94 93.98
C LYS A 268 -30.01 50.22 94.59
N SER A 269 -29.41 51.35 94.27
CA SER A 269 -28.13 51.77 94.89
C SER A 269 -28.29 52.00 96.39
N LEU A 270 -29.37 52.66 96.82
CA LEU A 270 -29.69 52.83 98.24
C LEU A 270 -29.94 51.48 98.95
N ASP A 271 -30.68 50.56 98.35
CA ASP A 271 -30.90 49.22 98.90
C ASP A 271 -29.57 48.44 99.07
N GLN A 272 -28.63 48.59 98.12
CA GLN A 272 -27.28 48.05 98.25
C GLN A 272 -26.52 48.68 99.42
N HIS A 273 -26.59 50.01 99.59
CA HIS A 273 -25.99 50.69 100.73
C HIS A 273 -26.59 50.26 102.07
N ILE A 274 -27.92 50.04 102.14
CA ILE A 274 -28.60 49.51 103.34
C ILE A 274 -28.10 48.10 103.66
N ASN A 275 -27.96 47.23 102.66
CA ASN A 275 -27.43 45.88 102.87
C ASN A 275 -25.98 45.90 103.37
N ILE A 276 -25.12 46.73 102.78
CA ILE A 276 -23.72 46.89 103.23
C ILE A 276 -23.70 47.39 104.67
N ARG A 277 -24.51 48.40 105.02
CA ARG A 277 -24.65 48.90 106.40
C ARG A 277 -25.07 47.79 107.36
N ASN A 278 -26.10 47.02 107.02
CA ASN A 278 -26.60 45.95 107.89
C ASN A 278 -25.53 44.86 108.11
N LEU A 279 -24.74 44.53 107.07
CA LEU A 279 -23.61 43.60 107.20
C LEU A 279 -22.51 44.16 108.12
N LEU A 280 -22.17 45.44 108.01
CA LEU A 280 -21.20 46.10 108.89
C LEU A 280 -21.67 46.11 110.35
N ILE A 281 -22.97 46.36 110.59
CA ILE A 281 -23.56 46.29 111.94
C ILE A 281 -23.43 44.87 112.51
N LEU A 282 -23.75 43.84 111.74
CA LEU A 282 -23.56 42.44 112.16
C LEU A 282 -22.09 42.11 112.43
N GLU A 283 -21.16 42.66 111.63
CA GLU A 283 -19.72 42.45 111.82
C GLU A 283 -19.20 43.11 113.12
N ILE A 284 -19.69 44.29 113.47
CA ILE A 284 -19.35 44.97 114.73
C ILE A 284 -19.92 44.20 115.93
N ILE A 285 -21.17 43.75 115.85
CA ILE A 285 -21.82 42.97 116.92
C ILE A 285 -21.08 41.65 117.17
N THR A 286 -20.61 40.98 116.11
CA THR A 286 -19.89 39.70 116.23
C THR A 286 -18.46 39.85 116.77
N LYS A 287 -17.77 40.99 116.52
CA LYS A 287 -16.40 41.23 117.02
C LYS A 287 -16.32 41.62 118.50
N GLN A 288 -17.37 42.17 119.11
CA GLN A 288 -17.36 42.60 120.53
C GLN A 288 -17.90 41.49 121.48
N LYS A 289 -17.04 40.53 121.87
CA LYS A 289 -17.40 39.33 122.66
C LYS A 289 -18.07 39.54 124.04
N ARG A 290 -18.14 40.76 124.58
CA ARG A 290 -18.86 41.04 125.85
C ARG A 290 -20.34 41.37 125.65
N ILE A 291 -20.78 41.71 124.44
CA ILE A 291 -22.20 42.01 124.13
C ILE A 291 -22.92 40.73 123.64
N SER A 292 -22.17 39.78 123.06
CA SER A 292 -22.66 38.49 122.55
C SER A 292 -23.22 37.52 123.62
N LYS A 293 -23.10 37.80 124.93
CA LYS A 293 -23.74 37.00 126.00
C LYS A 293 -24.88 37.73 126.73
N SER A 294 -25.14 39.00 126.44
CA SER A 294 -26.27 39.74 127.05
C SER A 294 -27.27 40.29 126.04
N ILE A 295 -27.05 40.10 124.73
CA ILE A 295 -27.98 40.51 123.68
C ILE A 295 -27.86 39.57 122.47
N PRO A 296 -28.78 38.61 122.30
CA PRO A 296 -29.25 38.18 121.00
C PRO A 296 -30.68 38.71 120.85
N ILE A 297 -30.83 39.97 120.44
CA ILE A 297 -32.16 40.56 120.17
C ILE A 297 -32.64 40.09 118.79
N SER A 298 -33.89 39.61 118.81
CA SER A 298 -34.70 39.07 117.73
C SER A 298 -35.50 40.15 116.98
N ALA A 299 -36.33 39.74 116.02
CA ALA A 299 -37.42 40.55 115.50
C ALA A 299 -38.80 40.16 116.07
N SER A 300 -38.87 39.26 117.07
CA SER A 300 -40.13 38.85 117.72
C SER A 300 -40.27 39.27 119.17
N ASP A 301 -39.24 39.83 119.82
CA ASP A 301 -39.25 40.07 121.28
C ASP A 301 -39.38 41.54 121.67
N LEU A 302 -39.91 42.39 120.78
CA LEU A 302 -40.08 43.83 121.04
C LEU A 302 -41.52 44.25 121.41
N GLN A 303 -42.48 43.32 121.43
CA GLN A 303 -43.88 43.65 121.73
C GLN A 303 -44.31 43.31 123.17
N ASP A 304 -43.67 42.36 123.87
CA ASP A 304 -44.13 41.88 125.19
C ASP A 304 -43.39 42.46 126.41
N ILE A 305 -42.36 43.29 126.22
CA ILE A 305 -41.60 43.90 127.34
C ILE A 305 -42.10 45.33 127.65
N ILE A 306 -42.99 45.88 126.82
CA ILE A 306 -43.57 47.21 127.03
C ILE A 306 -44.71 47.19 128.08
N ASP A 307 -45.29 46.02 128.39
CA ASP A 307 -46.57 45.98 129.13
C ASP A 307 -46.52 45.71 130.64
N ASN A 308 -45.40 45.33 131.28
CA ASN A 308 -45.41 45.10 132.75
C ASN A 308 -44.10 45.48 133.47
N GLY A 309 -44.11 46.62 134.17
CA GLY A 309 -43.02 47.04 135.05
C GLY A 309 -43.14 46.50 136.48
N LEU A 310 -41.99 46.37 137.19
CA LEU A 310 -41.68 47.07 138.46
C LEU A 310 -40.41 46.52 139.19
N ASN A 311 -39.43 47.45 139.39
CA ASN A 311 -38.80 47.90 140.66
C ASN A 311 -37.78 47.04 141.49
N ILE A 312 -36.55 47.57 141.70
CA ILE A 312 -35.96 48.14 142.97
C ILE A 312 -34.40 48.33 142.92
N SER A 313 -33.93 49.57 143.19
CA SER A 313 -32.70 50.14 143.85
C SER A 313 -31.32 49.38 143.90
N ASN A 314 -30.09 49.94 143.86
CA ASN A 314 -29.54 51.18 144.48
C ASN A 314 -28.12 51.59 143.94
N SER A 315 -28.01 52.83 143.43
CA SER A 315 -26.96 53.89 143.49
C SER A 315 -25.44 53.82 143.15
N LEU A 316 -24.67 52.72 143.00
CA LEU A 316 -23.21 52.83 142.67
C LEU A 316 -22.78 52.44 141.24
N ALA A 317 -23.59 51.64 140.53
CA ALA A 317 -23.40 51.39 139.09
C ALA A 317 -23.59 52.67 138.25
N ASN A 318 -24.15 53.72 138.87
CA ASN A 318 -24.65 54.92 138.24
C ASN A 318 -23.60 55.82 137.59
N GLU A 319 -22.29 55.72 137.86
CA GLU A 319 -21.31 56.59 137.20
C GLU A 319 -20.60 55.91 136.02
N ALA A 320 -20.07 54.69 136.21
CA ALA A 320 -19.42 53.96 135.12
C ALA A 320 -20.40 53.60 134.00
N PHE A 321 -21.65 53.28 134.37
CA PHE A 321 -22.72 53.06 133.41
C PHE A 321 -23.11 54.37 132.71
N LYS A 322 -23.13 55.52 133.40
CA LYS A 322 -23.44 56.82 132.76
C LYS A 322 -22.46 57.19 131.66
N THR A 323 -21.15 56.96 131.80
CA THR A 323 -20.20 57.39 130.76
C THR A 323 -20.31 56.54 129.50
N VAL A 324 -20.38 55.21 129.67
CA VAL A 324 -20.56 54.28 128.53
C VAL A 324 -21.96 54.43 127.93
N GLN A 325 -22.98 54.62 128.76
CA GLN A 325 -24.35 54.86 128.31
C GLN A 325 -24.47 56.21 127.62
N ASN A 326 -23.75 57.26 128.02
CA ASN A 326 -23.78 58.55 127.33
C ASN A 326 -23.16 58.46 125.93
N HIS A 327 -22.03 57.75 125.78
CA HIS A 327 -21.40 57.58 124.48
C HIS A 327 -22.19 56.64 123.56
N HIS A 328 -22.77 55.58 124.12
CA HIS A 328 -23.70 54.72 123.39
C HIS A 328 -24.95 55.50 122.97
N ASN A 329 -25.55 56.28 123.87
CA ASN A 329 -26.73 57.08 123.58
C ASN A 329 -26.44 58.12 122.49
N LEU A 330 -25.26 58.75 122.48
CA LEU A 330 -24.87 59.68 121.41
C LEU A 330 -24.79 58.96 120.05
N LEU A 331 -24.04 57.87 119.96
CA LEU A 331 -23.92 57.09 118.72
C LEU A 331 -25.27 56.49 118.29
N GLU A 332 -26.10 56.05 119.23
CA GLU A 332 -27.42 55.51 118.95
C GLU A 332 -28.38 56.61 118.49
N THR A 333 -28.28 57.84 119.02
CA THR A 333 -29.04 58.98 118.50
C THR A 333 -28.60 59.40 117.09
N GLU A 334 -27.30 59.33 116.79
CA GLU A 334 -26.78 59.60 115.44
C GLU A 334 -27.19 58.54 114.43
N ILE A 335 -27.13 57.25 114.80
CA ILE A 335 -27.61 56.16 113.95
C ILE A 335 -29.12 56.27 113.74
N LYS A 336 -29.89 56.60 114.78
CA LYS A 336 -31.34 56.80 114.67
C LYS A 336 -31.67 57.99 113.78
N SER A 337 -30.98 59.13 113.90
CA SER A 337 -31.23 60.30 113.05
C SER A 337 -30.89 60.03 111.58
N LEU A 338 -29.75 59.39 111.29
CA LEU A 338 -29.37 58.99 109.94
C LEU A 338 -30.35 57.96 109.34
N ASN A 339 -30.82 57.00 110.14
CA ASN A 339 -31.82 56.04 109.69
C ASN A 339 -33.17 56.70 109.42
N LEU A 340 -33.56 57.70 110.22
CA LEU A 340 -34.77 58.46 110.02
C LEU A 340 -34.70 59.27 108.72
N GLU A 341 -33.58 59.96 108.48
CA GLU A 341 -33.38 60.76 107.26
C GLU A 341 -33.34 59.88 105.99
N ILE A 342 -32.71 58.71 106.06
CA ILE A 342 -32.70 57.74 104.95
C ILE A 342 -34.11 57.16 104.74
N SER A 343 -34.84 56.82 105.81
CA SER A 343 -36.21 56.32 105.71
C SER A 343 -37.14 57.36 105.09
N GLU A 344 -37.05 58.62 105.52
CA GLU A 344 -37.83 59.73 104.98
C GLU A 344 -37.54 59.96 103.49
N LYS A 345 -36.27 59.95 103.09
CA LYS A 345 -35.89 60.04 101.66
C LYS A 345 -36.38 58.84 100.86
N THR A 346 -36.33 57.64 101.43
CA THR A 346 -36.79 56.41 100.76
C THR A 346 -38.31 56.41 100.58
N ASP A 347 -39.05 56.87 101.59
CA ASP A 347 -40.51 56.96 101.53
C ASP A 347 -40.98 58.10 100.62
N ALA A 348 -40.26 59.22 100.59
CA ALA A 348 -40.51 60.29 99.62
C ALA A 348 -40.35 59.79 98.17
N LEU A 349 -39.25 59.08 97.87
CA LEU A 349 -39.00 58.51 96.54
C LEU A 349 -40.00 57.40 96.18
N LYS A 350 -40.43 56.58 97.13
CA LYS A 350 -41.49 55.58 96.90
C LYS A 350 -42.83 56.24 96.56
N LYS A 351 -43.23 57.27 97.31
CA LYS A 351 -44.47 58.04 97.02
C LYS A 351 -44.39 58.68 95.64
N GLU A 352 -43.24 59.26 95.29
CA GLU A 352 -43.03 59.87 93.98
C GLU A 352 -43.08 58.84 92.85
N THR A 353 -42.45 57.68 93.03
CA THR A 353 -42.50 56.55 92.09
C THR A 353 -43.93 56.05 91.88
N GLN A 354 -44.68 55.87 92.97
CA GLN A 354 -46.09 55.41 92.90
C GLN A 354 -46.99 56.45 92.22
N SER A 355 -46.75 57.74 92.44
CA SER A 355 -47.46 58.80 91.73
C SER A 355 -47.20 58.78 90.22
N PHE A 356 -45.95 58.50 89.80
CA PHE A 356 -45.60 58.36 88.39
C PHE A 356 -46.13 57.08 87.76
N GLU A 357 -46.24 55.98 88.51
CA GLU A 357 -46.90 54.76 88.02
C GLU A 357 -48.39 54.97 87.77
N LEU A 358 -49.09 55.69 88.65
CA LEU A 358 -50.49 56.05 88.45
C LEU A 358 -50.67 56.96 87.23
N GLN A 359 -49.78 57.96 87.05
CA GLN A 359 -49.79 58.80 85.85
C GLN A 359 -49.46 58.02 84.57
N LYS A 360 -48.52 57.07 84.64
CA LYS A 360 -48.19 56.17 83.52
C LYS A 360 -49.40 55.30 83.14
N ALA A 361 -50.15 54.80 84.12
CA ALA A 361 -51.36 54.02 83.89
C ALA A 361 -52.48 54.87 83.26
N SER A 362 -52.64 56.13 83.68
CA SER A 362 -53.63 57.03 83.07
C SER A 362 -53.26 57.40 81.62
N LEU A 363 -51.99 57.75 81.36
CA LEU A 363 -51.52 58.03 80.00
C LEU A 363 -51.63 56.80 79.09
N ASN A 364 -51.35 55.60 79.60
CA ASN A 364 -51.52 54.37 78.82
C ASN A 364 -52.99 54.10 78.48
N LYS A 365 -53.92 54.36 79.41
CA LYS A 365 -55.36 54.26 79.12
C LYS A 365 -55.80 55.26 78.06
N GLU A 366 -55.30 56.48 78.12
CA GLU A 366 -55.57 57.53 77.13
C GLU A 366 -54.99 57.14 75.75
N LEU A 367 -53.76 56.61 75.72
CA LEU A 367 -53.12 56.06 74.52
C LEU A 367 -53.97 54.94 73.90
N ASP A 368 -54.46 54.00 74.71
CA ASP A 368 -55.34 52.91 74.23
C ASP A 368 -56.67 53.45 73.70
N MET A 369 -57.25 54.47 74.34
CA MET A 369 -58.48 55.10 73.83
C MET A 369 -58.24 55.78 72.48
N LEU A 370 -57.12 56.51 72.32
CA LEU A 370 -56.75 57.15 71.07
C LEU A 370 -56.39 56.13 69.98
N LEU A 371 -55.69 55.04 70.31
CA LEU A 371 -55.42 53.93 69.39
C LEU A 371 -56.71 53.26 68.92
N ASN A 372 -57.66 53.04 69.82
CA ASN A 372 -58.97 52.48 69.47
C ASN A 372 -59.78 53.44 68.59
N LYS A 373 -59.73 54.75 68.87
CA LYS A 373 -60.38 55.77 68.04
C LYS A 373 -59.73 55.85 66.65
N LYS A 374 -58.40 55.90 66.58
CA LYS A 374 -57.61 55.82 65.34
C LYS A 374 -57.94 54.56 64.53
N ASN A 375 -58.07 53.41 65.17
CA ASN A 375 -58.42 52.16 64.49
C ASN A 375 -59.87 52.17 63.98
N LYS A 376 -60.82 52.72 64.76
CA LYS A 376 -62.20 52.92 64.29
C LYS A 376 -62.26 53.87 63.09
N ASP A 377 -61.56 54.99 63.16
CA ASP A 377 -61.54 55.98 62.07
C ASP A 377 -60.79 55.44 60.84
N LYS A 378 -59.70 54.69 61.04
CA LYS A 378 -59.00 53.98 59.96
C LYS A 378 -59.89 52.93 59.29
N ASN A 379 -60.65 52.15 60.06
CA ASN A 379 -61.58 51.16 59.53
C ASN A 379 -62.78 51.82 58.84
N ASN A 380 -63.28 52.94 59.36
CA ASN A 380 -64.32 53.73 58.71
C ASN A 380 -63.82 54.32 57.38
N ILE A 381 -62.60 54.88 57.35
CA ILE A 381 -61.94 55.35 56.13
C ILE A 381 -61.73 54.22 55.14
N LEU A 382 -61.31 53.03 55.58
CA LEU A 382 -61.17 51.85 54.72
C LEU A 382 -62.52 51.40 54.15
N SER A 383 -63.57 51.34 54.96
CA SER A 383 -64.91 50.95 54.50
C SER A 383 -65.51 51.98 53.54
N LEU A 384 -65.30 53.28 53.79
CA LEU A 384 -65.81 54.35 52.95
C LEU A 384 -64.97 54.50 51.66
N LYS A 385 -63.66 54.26 51.72
CA LYS A 385 -62.83 54.11 50.51
C LYS A 385 -63.25 52.89 49.70
N GLY A 386 -63.59 51.78 50.35
CA GLY A 386 -64.18 50.60 49.70
C GLY A 386 -65.46 50.96 48.97
N LYS A 387 -66.42 51.60 49.66
CA LYS A 387 -67.67 52.06 49.03
C LYS A 387 -67.47 53.09 47.91
N ILE A 388 -66.50 54.00 48.03
CA ILE A 388 -66.18 54.96 46.95
C ILE A 388 -65.52 54.25 45.77
N PHE A 389 -64.61 53.31 46.03
CA PHE A 389 -63.98 52.48 45.02
C PHE A 389 -65.01 51.62 44.29
N ASP A 390 -65.92 50.97 45.01
CA ASP A 390 -67.02 50.18 44.43
C ASP A 390 -67.93 51.06 43.56
N VAL A 391 -68.23 52.29 43.98
CA VAL A 391 -69.02 53.25 43.18
C VAL A 391 -68.26 53.74 41.95
N ASP A 392 -66.96 53.99 42.05
CA ASP A 392 -66.13 54.42 40.92
C ASP A 392 -65.84 53.26 39.95
N GLU A 393 -65.70 52.04 40.45
CA GLU A 393 -65.61 50.79 39.68
C GLU A 393 -66.94 50.49 38.98
N LEU A 394 -68.07 50.66 39.66
CA LEU A 394 -69.40 50.56 39.05
C LEU A 394 -69.62 51.64 37.98
N LYS A 395 -69.11 52.86 38.17
CA LYS A 395 -69.17 53.93 37.15
C LYS A 395 -68.27 53.63 35.95
N ALA A 396 -67.07 53.11 36.18
CA ALA A 396 -66.15 52.69 35.12
C ALA A 396 -66.73 51.50 34.33
N LYS A 397 -67.28 50.50 35.03
CA LYS A 397 -67.98 49.36 34.44
C LYS A 397 -69.25 49.78 33.70
N MET A 398 -70.03 50.74 34.21
CA MET A 398 -71.20 51.29 33.50
C MET A 398 -70.80 52.03 32.23
N LYS A 399 -69.72 52.82 32.26
CA LYS A 399 -69.22 53.56 31.10
C LYS A 399 -68.62 52.62 30.05
N GLU A 400 -67.93 51.57 30.49
CA GLU A 400 -67.39 50.52 29.63
C GLU A 400 -68.50 49.64 29.03
N LEU A 401 -69.50 49.23 29.82
CA LEU A 401 -70.68 48.50 29.34
C LEU A 401 -71.49 49.33 28.35
N LYS A 402 -71.66 50.63 28.58
CA LYS A 402 -72.36 51.52 27.64
C LYS A 402 -71.60 51.66 26.31
N ASN A 403 -70.27 51.81 26.37
CA ASN A 403 -69.41 51.86 25.18
C ASN A 403 -69.34 50.50 24.44
N ARG A 404 -69.33 49.37 25.17
CA ARG A 404 -69.39 48.01 24.58
C ARG A 404 -70.76 47.71 23.98
N LEU A 405 -71.84 48.18 24.59
CA LEU A 405 -73.19 47.98 24.06
C LEU A 405 -73.40 48.83 22.79
N GLU A 406 -72.90 50.06 22.72
CA GLU A 406 -72.88 50.84 21.47
C GLU A 406 -71.97 50.23 20.39
N SER A 407 -70.78 49.73 20.75
CA SER A 407 -69.86 49.11 19.77
C SER A 407 -70.36 47.75 19.29
N GLU A 408 -70.99 46.94 20.14
CA GLU A 408 -71.62 45.68 19.74
C GLU A 408 -72.90 45.91 18.94
N THR A 409 -73.73 46.91 19.26
CA THR A 409 -74.92 47.25 18.44
C THR A 409 -74.51 47.74 17.04
N SER A 410 -73.39 48.48 16.96
CA SER A 410 -72.76 48.89 15.70
C SER A 410 -72.14 47.71 14.94
N SER A 411 -71.57 46.73 15.66
CA SER A 411 -70.98 45.52 15.06
C SER A 411 -72.04 44.52 14.60
N LEU A 412 -73.15 44.38 15.33
CA LEU A 412 -74.31 43.54 14.97
C LEU A 412 -75.07 44.08 13.77
N SER A 413 -75.18 45.41 13.64
CA SER A 413 -75.74 46.04 12.44
C SER A 413 -74.81 45.92 11.23
N ASN A 414 -73.50 46.03 11.42
CA ASN A 414 -72.50 45.77 10.37
C ASN A 414 -72.42 44.28 9.97
N LEU A 415 -72.58 43.36 10.92
CA LEU A 415 -72.64 41.91 10.68
C LEU A 415 -73.94 41.49 9.99
N LYS A 416 -75.09 42.07 10.34
CA LYS A 416 -76.34 41.86 9.59
C LYS A 416 -76.23 42.33 8.15
N ARG A 417 -75.59 43.48 7.91
CA ARG A 417 -75.30 44.00 6.55
C ARG A 417 -74.27 43.15 5.79
N SER A 418 -73.29 42.58 6.49
CA SER A 418 -72.29 41.66 5.93
C SER A 418 -72.81 40.24 5.68
N ALA A 419 -73.89 39.83 6.37
CA ALA A 419 -74.48 38.49 6.23
C ALA A 419 -75.39 38.40 4.99
N GLU A 420 -75.99 39.50 4.54
CA GLU A 420 -76.78 39.54 3.31
C GLU A 420 -75.91 39.58 2.03
N ASP A 421 -74.60 39.86 2.15
CA ASP A 421 -73.73 40.14 1.00
C ASP A 421 -72.61 39.12 0.72
N LYS A 422 -72.50 38.01 1.47
CA LYS A 422 -71.41 37.03 1.25
C LYS A 422 -71.86 35.58 1.17
N ASN A 423 -71.53 34.99 0.04
CA ASN A 423 -71.84 33.64 -0.42
C ASN A 423 -70.98 32.60 0.33
N TYR A 424 -71.30 32.30 1.59
CA TYR A 424 -70.53 31.37 2.44
C TYR A 424 -70.40 29.95 1.85
N GLU A 425 -71.29 29.56 0.94
CA GLU A 425 -71.30 28.26 0.28
C GLU A 425 -70.17 28.10 -0.75
N SER A 426 -69.70 29.19 -1.37
CA SER A 426 -68.56 29.13 -2.31
C SER A 426 -67.22 29.00 -1.59
N ILE A 427 -67.09 29.60 -0.41
CA ILE A 427 -65.85 29.58 0.40
C ILE A 427 -65.66 28.19 1.04
N ILE A 428 -66.73 27.56 1.50
CA ILE A 428 -66.67 26.18 2.04
C ILE A 428 -66.25 25.20 0.93
N LYS A 429 -66.71 25.40 -0.30
CA LYS A 429 -66.34 24.55 -1.45
C LYS A 429 -64.88 24.75 -1.87
N SER A 430 -64.33 25.97 -1.79
CA SER A 430 -62.91 26.22 -2.06
C SER A 430 -62.01 25.59 -0.99
N LYS A 431 -62.38 25.71 0.29
CA LYS A 431 -61.61 25.14 1.40
C LYS A 431 -61.62 23.61 1.41
N LYS A 432 -62.72 22.95 1.01
CA LYS A 432 -62.74 21.49 0.79
C LYS A 432 -61.88 21.04 -0.40
N SER A 433 -61.83 21.84 -1.47
CA SER A 433 -60.92 21.60 -2.60
C SER A 433 -59.45 21.77 -2.18
N GLU A 434 -59.13 22.74 -1.34
CA GLU A 434 -57.78 22.93 -0.79
C GLU A 434 -57.38 21.77 0.13
N LEU A 435 -58.31 21.25 0.95
CA LEU A 435 -58.05 20.10 1.80
C LEU A 435 -57.72 18.83 0.98
N ASN A 436 -58.50 18.53 -0.07
CA ASN A 436 -58.23 17.39 -0.95
C ASN A 436 -56.93 17.56 -1.76
N LYS A 437 -56.48 18.78 -2.03
CA LYS A 437 -55.16 19.03 -2.63
C LYS A 437 -54.05 18.74 -1.62
N ALA A 438 -54.19 19.20 -0.39
CA ALA A 438 -53.24 18.92 0.67
C ALA A 438 -53.14 17.41 0.99
N GLU A 439 -54.25 16.67 0.98
CA GLU A 439 -54.23 15.21 1.19
C GLU A 439 -53.54 14.46 0.03
N ASN A 440 -53.75 14.88 -1.22
CA ASN A 440 -53.03 14.32 -2.37
C ASN A 440 -51.55 14.69 -2.36
N GLU A 441 -51.20 15.90 -1.91
CA GLU A 441 -49.82 16.33 -1.72
C GLU A 441 -49.13 15.54 -0.60
N ILE A 442 -49.82 15.20 0.48
CA ILE A 442 -49.28 14.32 1.52
C ILE A 442 -49.02 12.91 0.96
N PHE A 443 -49.88 12.39 0.09
CA PHE A 443 -49.68 11.09 -0.55
C PHE A 443 -48.46 11.09 -1.49
N THR A 444 -48.30 12.12 -2.33
CA THR A 444 -47.13 12.25 -3.20
C THR A 444 -45.86 12.52 -2.40
N ILE A 445 -45.92 13.30 -1.32
CA ILE A 445 -44.78 13.49 -0.40
C ILE A 445 -44.36 12.16 0.22
N ASN A 446 -45.31 11.31 0.64
CA ASN A 446 -44.97 9.98 1.18
C ASN A 446 -44.30 9.08 0.12
N GLU A 447 -44.75 9.13 -1.13
CA GLU A 447 -44.10 8.44 -2.25
C GLU A 447 -42.68 8.98 -2.52
N HIS A 448 -42.50 10.31 -2.45
CA HIS A 448 -41.21 10.97 -2.54
C HIS A 448 -40.27 10.62 -1.39
N VAL A 449 -40.77 10.46 -0.16
CA VAL A 449 -39.98 10.02 1.00
C VAL A 449 -39.52 8.58 0.83
N VAL A 450 -40.36 7.68 0.32
CA VAL A 450 -39.96 6.29 0.01
C VAL A 450 -38.89 6.25 -1.08
N ASN A 451 -39.02 7.07 -2.13
CA ASN A 451 -37.99 7.18 -3.17
C ASN A 451 -36.70 7.86 -2.65
N SER A 452 -36.81 8.85 -1.76
CA SER A 452 -35.68 9.50 -1.11
C SER A 452 -34.87 8.53 -0.24
N ARG A 453 -35.56 7.62 0.47
CA ARG A 453 -34.90 6.54 1.23
C ARG A 453 -34.14 5.58 0.31
N LYS A 454 -34.71 5.17 -0.83
CA LYS A 454 -34.00 4.36 -1.83
C LYS A 454 -32.78 5.09 -2.40
N ASN A 455 -32.90 6.39 -2.67
CA ASN A 455 -31.77 7.20 -3.14
C ASN A 455 -30.69 7.38 -2.08
N SER A 456 -31.05 7.49 -0.80
CA SER A 456 -30.08 7.58 0.30
C SER A 456 -29.29 6.27 0.47
N GLU A 457 -29.94 5.12 0.22
CA GLU A 457 -29.27 3.82 0.16
C GLU A 457 -28.30 3.73 -1.04
N LEU A 458 -28.70 4.25 -2.21
CA LEU A 458 -27.83 4.35 -3.39
C LEU A 458 -26.64 5.30 -3.18
N ILE A 459 -26.84 6.42 -2.49
CA ILE A 459 -25.76 7.36 -2.11
C ILE A 459 -24.79 6.68 -1.13
N GLY A 460 -25.29 5.89 -0.18
CA GLY A 460 -24.47 5.08 0.71
C GLY A 460 -23.61 4.07 -0.06
N LYS A 461 -24.21 3.34 -1.00
CA LYS A 461 -23.49 2.40 -1.90
C LYS A 461 -22.48 3.13 -2.79
N SER A 462 -22.82 4.31 -3.31
CA SER A 462 -21.91 5.14 -4.12
C SER A 462 -20.73 5.66 -3.30
N LYS A 463 -20.94 6.10 -2.06
CA LYS A 463 -19.84 6.49 -1.15
C LYS A 463 -18.91 5.31 -0.84
N ALA A 464 -19.45 4.12 -0.58
CA ALA A 464 -18.66 2.92 -0.35
C ALA A 464 -17.83 2.53 -1.59
N LEU A 465 -18.45 2.58 -2.79
CA LEU A 465 -17.76 2.37 -4.07
C LEU A 465 -16.66 3.41 -4.32
N LYS A 466 -16.92 4.67 -3.98
CA LYS A 466 -15.95 5.76 -4.15
C LYS A 466 -14.77 5.60 -3.19
N SER A 467 -15.03 5.24 -1.93
CA SER A 467 -13.97 4.92 -0.96
C SER A 467 -13.12 3.73 -1.40
N SER A 468 -13.73 2.69 -2.00
CA SER A 468 -13.01 1.55 -2.56
C SER A 468 -12.21 1.92 -3.82
N LEU A 469 -12.72 2.84 -4.65
CA LEU A 469 -11.99 3.39 -5.79
C LEU A 469 -10.78 4.20 -5.33
N ASP A 470 -10.93 5.02 -4.29
CA ASP A 470 -9.84 5.82 -3.72
C ASP A 470 -8.74 4.93 -3.11
N GLU A 471 -9.10 3.87 -2.38
CA GLU A 471 -8.14 2.87 -1.90
C GLU A 471 -7.39 2.19 -3.06
N LYS A 472 -8.09 1.84 -4.14
CA LYS A 472 -7.46 1.25 -5.33
C LYS A 472 -6.56 2.24 -6.05
N ASN A 473 -6.92 3.52 -6.12
CA ASN A 473 -6.07 4.57 -6.70
C ASN A 473 -4.80 4.79 -5.87
N ILE A 474 -4.89 4.79 -4.54
CA ILE A 474 -3.71 4.88 -3.67
C ILE A 474 -2.78 3.68 -3.86
N ASN A 475 -3.35 2.47 -3.95
CA ASN A 475 -2.55 1.27 -4.24
C ASN A 475 -1.94 1.30 -5.65
N TYR A 476 -2.67 1.83 -6.63
CA TYR A 476 -2.17 2.03 -7.98
C TYR A 476 -0.99 3.01 -8.01
N GLU A 477 -1.09 4.16 -7.34
CA GLU A 477 0.00 5.13 -7.26
C GLU A 477 1.25 4.54 -6.59
N LYS A 478 1.08 3.74 -5.52
CA LYS A 478 2.20 3.04 -4.87
C LYS A 478 2.89 2.05 -5.82
N LEU A 479 2.12 1.19 -6.49
CA LEU A 479 2.65 0.24 -7.47
C LEU A 479 3.34 0.96 -8.63
N PHE A 480 2.76 2.07 -9.11
CA PHE A 480 3.36 2.87 -10.17
C PHE A 480 4.69 3.50 -9.73
N LEU A 481 4.77 4.00 -8.50
CA LEU A 481 6.02 4.55 -7.95
C LEU A 481 7.10 3.47 -7.81
N GLU A 482 6.72 2.25 -7.42
CA GLU A 482 7.63 1.12 -7.28
C GLU A 482 8.15 0.64 -8.65
N ILE A 483 7.27 0.54 -9.66
CA ILE A 483 7.65 0.27 -11.05
C ILE A 483 8.57 1.38 -11.60
N LYS A 484 8.23 2.64 -11.34
CA LYS A 484 9.06 3.79 -11.74
C LYS A 484 10.46 3.71 -11.13
N ASN A 485 10.58 3.36 -9.84
CA ASN A 485 11.88 3.21 -9.18
C ASN A 485 12.70 2.05 -9.75
N GLN A 486 12.07 0.91 -10.07
CA GLN A 486 12.76 -0.22 -10.67
C GLN A 486 13.26 0.08 -12.09
N ILE A 487 12.47 0.78 -12.90
CA ILE A 487 12.87 1.15 -14.27
C ILE A 487 13.96 2.23 -14.24
N SER A 488 13.86 3.21 -13.33
CA SER A 488 14.90 4.23 -13.11
C SER A 488 16.28 3.64 -12.82
N ALA A 489 16.35 2.46 -12.19
CA ALA A 489 17.60 1.78 -11.88
C ALA A 489 18.27 1.13 -13.10
N GLU A 490 17.51 0.82 -14.15
CA GLU A 490 17.99 0.21 -15.41
C GLU A 490 18.32 1.27 -16.49
N GLY A 491 17.97 2.55 -16.29
CA GLY A 491 18.61 3.66 -17.04
C GLY A 491 17.71 4.70 -17.71
N GLU A 492 16.38 4.64 -17.59
CA GLU A 492 15.49 5.67 -18.16
C GLU A 492 14.37 6.15 -17.21
N ASN A 493 14.00 7.43 -17.36
CA ASN A 493 12.99 8.09 -16.54
C ASN A 493 11.60 7.91 -17.18
N VAL A 494 10.69 7.24 -16.47
CA VAL A 494 9.35 6.93 -16.99
C VAL A 494 8.30 7.84 -16.38
N ASP A 495 7.56 8.55 -17.24
CA ASP A 495 6.55 9.53 -16.84
C ASP A 495 5.11 9.00 -16.91
N SER A 496 4.86 7.87 -17.58
CA SER A 496 3.52 7.30 -17.75
C SER A 496 3.52 5.77 -17.88
N LEU A 497 2.38 5.11 -17.67
CA LEU A 497 2.24 3.66 -17.84
C LEU A 497 2.44 3.22 -19.30
N ALA A 498 2.02 4.05 -20.26
CA ALA A 498 2.22 3.78 -21.68
C ALA A 498 3.72 3.84 -22.07
N SER A 499 4.48 4.76 -21.47
CA SER A 499 5.93 4.79 -21.66
C SER A 499 6.65 3.65 -20.92
N ALA A 500 6.10 3.18 -19.80
CA ALA A 500 6.58 1.96 -19.12
C ALA A 500 6.40 0.71 -19.99
N ASP A 501 5.23 0.57 -20.63
CA ASP A 501 4.91 -0.57 -21.50
C ASP A 501 5.76 -0.55 -22.78
N SER A 502 5.98 0.63 -23.37
CA SER A 502 6.89 0.79 -24.52
C SER A 502 8.32 0.41 -24.14
N PHE A 503 8.83 0.90 -23.01
CA PHE A 503 10.17 0.55 -22.52
C PHE A 503 10.28 -0.95 -22.24
N ALA A 504 9.28 -1.57 -21.60
CA ALA A 504 9.28 -3.01 -21.35
C ALA A 504 9.31 -3.82 -22.65
N GLN A 505 8.58 -3.39 -23.69
CA GLN A 505 8.60 -4.02 -25.00
C GLN A 505 9.94 -3.83 -25.71
N ASP A 506 10.51 -2.63 -25.68
CA ASP A 506 11.80 -2.31 -26.31
C ASP A 506 12.96 -3.06 -25.60
N PHE A 507 12.94 -3.09 -24.26
CA PHE A 507 13.90 -3.84 -23.46
C PHE A 507 13.76 -5.35 -23.68
N MET A 508 12.53 -5.89 -23.71
CA MET A 508 12.31 -7.29 -24.08
C MET A 508 12.80 -7.59 -25.49
N MET A 509 12.57 -6.70 -26.45
CA MET A 509 13.02 -6.87 -27.83
C MET A 509 14.56 -6.85 -27.92
N LEU A 510 15.21 -5.94 -27.19
CA LEU A 510 16.67 -5.88 -27.11
C LEU A 510 17.24 -7.16 -26.48
N ARG A 511 16.75 -7.56 -25.30
CA ARG A 511 17.18 -8.80 -24.62
C ARG A 511 16.89 -10.06 -25.42
N LYS A 512 15.76 -10.10 -26.14
CA LYS A 512 15.44 -11.20 -27.05
C LYS A 512 16.40 -11.25 -28.23
N SER A 513 16.78 -10.09 -28.78
CA SER A 513 17.79 -10.03 -29.85
C SER A 513 19.18 -10.47 -29.38
N GLU A 514 19.57 -10.10 -28.15
CA GLU A 514 20.82 -10.56 -27.52
C GLU A 514 20.78 -12.09 -27.31
N LEU A 515 19.68 -12.62 -26.74
CA LEU A 515 19.48 -14.05 -26.53
C LEU A 515 19.51 -14.84 -27.86
N ASP A 516 18.78 -14.37 -28.88
CA ASP A 516 18.76 -15.00 -30.19
C ASP A 516 20.17 -14.98 -30.82
N SER A 517 20.94 -13.90 -30.63
CA SER A 517 22.31 -13.82 -31.12
C SER A 517 23.25 -14.80 -30.40
N SER A 518 23.13 -14.93 -29.07
CA SER A 518 23.88 -15.91 -28.27
C SER A 518 23.49 -17.35 -28.61
N GLU A 519 22.20 -17.66 -28.80
CA GLU A 519 21.76 -18.99 -29.24
C GLU A 519 22.36 -19.38 -30.60
N VAL A 520 22.44 -18.42 -31.53
CA VAL A 520 23.05 -18.64 -32.84
C VAL A 520 24.55 -18.89 -32.71
N GLN A 521 25.25 -18.17 -31.82
CA GLN A 521 26.67 -18.42 -31.54
C GLN A 521 26.88 -19.80 -30.89
N PHE A 522 26.09 -20.13 -29.87
CA PHE A 522 26.11 -21.42 -29.19
C PHE A 522 25.92 -22.57 -30.18
N LYS A 523 24.89 -22.51 -31.04
CA LYS A 523 24.64 -23.55 -32.07
C LYS A 523 25.82 -23.71 -33.02
N LYS A 524 26.46 -22.63 -33.45
CA LYS A 524 27.63 -22.69 -34.35
C LYS A 524 28.83 -23.39 -33.68
N ILE A 525 29.13 -23.07 -32.43
CA ILE A 525 30.26 -23.67 -31.70
C ILE A 525 29.95 -25.14 -31.38
N PHE A 526 28.73 -25.44 -30.94
CA PHE A 526 28.27 -26.80 -30.67
C PHE A 526 28.32 -27.70 -31.92
N ASP A 527 27.88 -27.20 -33.07
CA ASP A 527 27.98 -27.91 -34.34
C ASP A 527 29.44 -28.17 -34.74
N ASN A 528 30.35 -27.23 -34.48
CA ASN A 528 31.77 -27.40 -34.73
C ASN A 528 32.40 -28.44 -33.81
N ILE A 529 32.10 -28.42 -32.50
CA ILE A 529 32.53 -29.44 -31.55
C ILE A 529 32.01 -30.82 -31.99
N SER A 530 30.74 -30.91 -32.39
CA SER A 530 30.14 -32.15 -32.86
C SER A 530 30.85 -32.72 -34.10
N LYS A 531 31.19 -31.86 -35.08
CA LYS A 531 31.98 -32.25 -36.26
C LYS A 531 33.40 -32.70 -35.87
N LYS A 532 34.06 -32.01 -34.93
CA LYS A 532 35.39 -32.40 -34.43
C LYS A 532 35.34 -33.72 -33.67
N LYS A 533 34.35 -33.95 -32.79
CA LYS A 533 34.13 -35.23 -32.09
C LYS A 533 33.86 -36.39 -33.04
N ALA A 534 33.07 -36.19 -34.09
CA ALA A 534 32.87 -37.20 -35.13
C ALA A 534 34.18 -37.57 -35.84
N LYS A 535 34.99 -36.56 -36.22
CA LYS A 535 36.32 -36.79 -36.80
C LYS A 535 37.27 -37.50 -35.83
N PHE A 536 37.23 -37.14 -34.54
CA PHE A 536 38.01 -37.79 -33.49
C PHE A 536 37.67 -39.28 -33.42
N SER A 537 36.38 -39.62 -33.39
CA SER A 537 35.92 -41.01 -33.34
C SER A 537 36.43 -41.81 -34.53
N VAL A 538 36.32 -41.28 -35.74
CA VAL A 538 36.78 -41.96 -36.97
C VAL A 538 38.31 -42.17 -36.97
N LEU A 539 39.07 -41.14 -36.58
CA LEU A 539 40.53 -41.25 -36.49
C LEU A 539 40.96 -42.24 -35.40
N ASN A 540 40.27 -42.24 -34.26
CA ASN A 540 40.58 -43.14 -33.15
C ASN A 540 40.26 -44.60 -33.49
N GLU A 541 39.13 -44.86 -34.16
CA GLU A 541 38.79 -46.18 -34.70
C GLU A 541 39.83 -46.65 -35.73
N SER A 542 40.28 -45.74 -36.61
CA SER A 542 41.35 -46.04 -37.57
C SER A 542 42.67 -46.37 -36.89
N LEU A 543 43.01 -45.66 -35.80
CA LEU A 543 44.20 -45.92 -35.01
C LEU A 543 44.13 -47.26 -34.28
N GLU A 544 43.00 -47.62 -33.69
CA GLU A 544 42.80 -48.94 -33.08
C GLU A 544 42.96 -50.06 -34.12
N ASN A 545 42.39 -49.87 -35.32
CA ASN A 545 42.57 -50.80 -36.43
C ASN A 545 44.05 -50.94 -36.83
N LEU A 546 44.80 -49.83 -36.94
CA LEU A 546 46.24 -49.86 -37.26
C LEU A 546 47.08 -50.49 -36.14
N LYS A 547 46.74 -50.27 -34.86
CA LYS A 547 47.38 -50.92 -33.71
C LYS A 547 47.11 -52.43 -33.69
N SER A 548 45.88 -52.84 -34.06
CA SER A 548 45.54 -54.25 -34.22
C SER A 548 46.31 -54.90 -35.38
N GLU A 549 46.42 -54.21 -36.54
CA GLU A 549 47.23 -54.66 -37.68
C GLU A 549 48.70 -54.85 -37.27
N LEU A 550 49.28 -53.88 -36.54
CA LEU A 550 50.65 -53.98 -36.03
C LEU A 550 50.81 -55.21 -35.13
N LYS A 551 49.87 -55.46 -34.22
CA LYS A 551 49.91 -56.62 -33.31
C LYS A 551 49.84 -57.95 -34.07
N GLU A 552 48.95 -58.06 -35.05
CA GLU A 552 48.83 -59.25 -35.90
C GLU A 552 50.10 -59.52 -36.73
N LYS A 553 50.65 -58.47 -37.36
CA LYS A 553 51.88 -58.57 -38.15
C LYS A 553 53.09 -58.91 -37.27
N LYS A 554 53.20 -58.31 -36.08
CA LYS A 554 54.26 -58.60 -35.11
C LYS A 554 54.20 -60.05 -34.60
N ASN A 555 53.00 -60.56 -34.31
CA ASN A 555 52.80 -61.97 -33.95
C ASN A 555 53.18 -62.93 -35.09
N SER A 556 52.90 -62.56 -36.34
CA SER A 556 53.25 -63.38 -37.52
C SER A 556 54.76 -63.49 -37.74
N VAL A 557 55.54 -62.48 -37.33
CA VAL A 557 57.00 -62.45 -37.49
C VAL A 557 57.74 -63.01 -36.27
N SER A 558 57.08 -63.13 -35.10
CA SER A 558 57.74 -63.55 -33.85
C SER A 558 58.34 -64.95 -33.91
N HIS A 559 57.80 -65.85 -34.75
CA HIS A 559 58.34 -67.19 -34.96
C HIS A 559 59.62 -67.22 -35.81
N VAL A 560 59.91 -66.14 -36.55
CA VAL A 560 60.99 -66.07 -37.54
C VAL A 560 62.16 -65.22 -37.03
N CYS A 561 61.90 -64.25 -36.14
CA CYS A 561 62.93 -63.38 -35.58
C CYS A 561 62.61 -63.04 -34.11
N GLU A 562 63.40 -63.56 -33.17
CA GLU A 562 63.34 -63.18 -31.76
C GLU A 562 64.17 -61.90 -31.52
N ASP A 563 63.50 -60.77 -31.27
CA ASP A 563 63.96 -59.45 -30.75
C ASP A 563 65.30 -58.81 -31.26
N ILE A 564 66.02 -59.46 -32.16
CA ILE A 564 67.24 -58.98 -32.80
C ILE A 564 66.83 -58.33 -34.13
N SER A 565 67.39 -57.14 -34.42
CA SER A 565 67.17 -56.42 -35.67
C SER A 565 67.31 -57.36 -36.87
N TYR A 566 66.24 -57.48 -37.65
CA TYR A 566 66.13 -58.38 -38.80
C TYR A 566 67.35 -58.28 -39.74
N ASP A 567 67.84 -57.06 -39.97
CA ASP A 567 68.99 -56.78 -40.84
C ASP A 567 70.27 -57.46 -40.32
N VAL A 568 70.43 -57.58 -39.00
CA VAL A 568 71.53 -58.28 -38.34
C VAL A 568 71.35 -59.79 -38.45
N SER A 569 70.13 -60.30 -38.22
CA SER A 569 69.81 -61.73 -38.31
C SER A 569 70.01 -62.29 -39.72
N VAL A 570 69.58 -61.56 -40.76
CA VAL A 570 69.82 -61.92 -42.16
C VAL A 570 71.31 -61.90 -42.48
N SER A 571 72.03 -60.86 -42.05
CA SER A 571 73.48 -60.76 -42.28
C SER A 571 74.27 -61.89 -41.61
N GLN A 572 73.92 -62.26 -40.38
CA GLN A 572 74.56 -63.36 -39.66
C GLN A 572 74.29 -64.72 -40.31
N LEU A 573 73.05 -64.98 -40.73
CA LEU A 573 72.69 -66.23 -41.42
C LEU A 573 73.28 -66.30 -42.82
N GLN A 574 73.36 -65.17 -43.53
CA GLN A 574 74.05 -65.07 -44.82
C GLN A 574 75.54 -65.40 -44.67
N ASN A 575 76.21 -64.84 -43.65
CA ASN A 575 77.61 -65.15 -43.36
C ASN A 575 77.81 -66.61 -42.95
N LYS A 576 76.92 -67.18 -42.13
CA LYS A 576 76.95 -68.62 -41.80
C LYS A 576 76.77 -69.49 -43.04
N ALA A 577 75.80 -69.18 -43.90
CA ALA A 577 75.57 -69.91 -45.15
C ALA A 577 76.77 -69.81 -46.10
N ASN A 578 77.38 -68.63 -46.24
CA ASN A 578 78.59 -68.43 -47.04
C ASN A 578 79.78 -69.24 -46.48
N ASN A 579 79.99 -69.25 -45.17
CA ASN A 579 81.05 -70.05 -44.54
C ASN A 579 80.84 -71.56 -44.75
N ILE A 580 79.58 -72.05 -44.66
CA ILE A 580 79.26 -73.45 -44.95
C ILE A 580 79.47 -73.75 -46.45
N LEU A 581 79.11 -72.83 -47.34
CA LEU A 581 79.33 -72.96 -48.78
C LEU A 581 80.83 -73.01 -49.13
N GLU A 582 81.66 -72.19 -48.50
CA GLU A 582 83.11 -72.25 -48.62
C GLU A 582 83.65 -73.60 -48.12
N ASN A 583 83.17 -74.10 -46.97
CA ASN A 583 83.55 -75.41 -46.45
C ASN A 583 83.13 -76.56 -47.39
N VAL A 584 81.92 -76.53 -47.94
CA VAL A 584 81.48 -77.48 -48.98
C VAL A 584 82.40 -77.40 -50.20
N GLY A 585 82.79 -76.19 -50.63
CA GLY A 585 83.74 -75.97 -51.71
C GLY A 585 85.13 -76.56 -51.43
N GLN A 586 85.64 -76.38 -50.20
CA GLN A 586 86.91 -76.93 -49.74
C GLN A 586 86.88 -78.47 -49.67
N LEU A 587 85.81 -79.05 -49.14
CA LEU A 587 85.66 -80.51 -49.07
C LEU A 587 85.53 -81.13 -50.46
N LYS A 588 84.78 -80.50 -51.37
CA LYS A 588 84.68 -80.93 -52.78
C LYS A 588 86.03 -80.83 -53.50
N SER A 589 86.79 -79.75 -53.28
CA SER A 589 88.11 -79.59 -53.90
C SER A 589 89.14 -80.58 -53.35
N GLN A 590 89.13 -80.85 -52.03
CA GLN A 590 89.95 -81.91 -51.41
C GLN A 590 89.60 -83.29 -51.97
N MET A 591 88.31 -83.60 -52.12
CA MET A 591 87.84 -84.84 -52.72
C MET A 591 88.33 -84.99 -54.18
N MET A 592 88.21 -83.93 -55.00
CA MET A 592 88.72 -83.94 -56.38
C MET A 592 90.26 -84.07 -56.42
N MET A 593 90.96 -83.41 -55.51
CA MET A 593 92.42 -83.48 -55.40
C MET A 593 92.88 -84.90 -55.03
N TYR A 594 92.26 -85.54 -54.03
CA TYR A 594 92.55 -86.92 -53.68
C TYR A 594 92.25 -87.87 -54.84
N LYS A 595 91.14 -87.68 -55.55
CA LYS A 595 90.81 -88.46 -56.75
C LYS A 595 91.90 -88.35 -57.83
N SER A 596 92.34 -87.13 -58.12
CA SER A 596 93.41 -86.87 -59.09
C SER A 596 94.72 -87.50 -58.63
N TYR A 597 95.12 -87.30 -57.37
CA TYR A 597 96.36 -87.83 -56.81
C TYR A 597 96.40 -89.35 -56.78
N ILE A 598 95.27 -90.01 -56.54
CA ILE A 598 95.16 -91.47 -56.62
C ILE A 598 95.37 -91.94 -58.08
N ALA A 599 94.78 -91.25 -59.06
CA ALA A 599 94.97 -91.57 -60.48
C ALA A 599 96.43 -91.34 -60.92
N ASP A 600 97.00 -90.17 -60.62
CA ASP A 600 98.37 -89.80 -60.96
C ASP A 600 99.40 -90.74 -60.31
N CYS A 601 99.18 -91.17 -59.06
CA CYS A 601 99.99 -92.20 -58.38
C CYS A 601 99.94 -93.55 -59.09
N LYS A 602 98.76 -93.97 -59.55
CA LYS A 602 98.56 -95.25 -60.25
C LYS A 602 99.26 -95.24 -61.60
N ASP A 603 99.08 -94.17 -62.37
CA ASP A 603 99.56 -94.07 -63.76
C ASP A 603 101.06 -93.75 -63.86
N SER A 604 101.58 -92.81 -63.06
CA SER A 604 102.97 -92.33 -63.19
C SER A 604 103.99 -93.14 -62.39
N GLY A 605 103.55 -93.94 -61.41
CA GLY A 605 104.43 -94.65 -60.49
C GLY A 605 105.30 -93.74 -59.60
N LYS A 606 104.94 -92.45 -59.49
CA LYS A 606 105.65 -91.43 -58.71
C LYS A 606 104.67 -90.76 -57.73
N CYS A 607 105.18 -90.06 -56.74
CA CYS A 607 104.36 -89.25 -55.85
C CYS A 607 103.82 -88.00 -56.60
N PRO A 608 102.51 -87.70 -56.55
CA PRO A 608 101.88 -86.61 -57.29
C PRO A 608 102.24 -85.21 -56.75
N LEU A 609 102.80 -85.13 -55.54
CA LEU A 609 103.22 -83.87 -54.92
C LEU A 609 104.69 -83.54 -55.15
N CYS A 610 105.58 -84.52 -54.94
CA CYS A 610 107.03 -84.29 -55.02
C CYS A 610 107.72 -84.99 -56.20
N ILE A 611 106.96 -85.72 -57.03
CA ILE A 611 107.41 -86.37 -58.28
C ILE A 611 108.48 -87.47 -58.05
N ARG A 612 108.75 -87.81 -56.79
CA ARG A 612 109.71 -88.86 -56.41
C ARG A 612 109.16 -90.24 -56.77
N GLY A 613 110.00 -91.09 -57.36
CA GLY A 613 109.67 -92.51 -57.59
C GLY A 613 109.70 -93.32 -56.29
N TRP A 614 108.83 -94.32 -56.19
CA TRP A 614 108.76 -95.20 -55.02
C TRP A 614 109.81 -96.31 -55.14
N THR A 615 110.68 -96.44 -54.14
CA THR A 615 111.71 -97.51 -54.08
C THR A 615 111.14 -98.86 -53.64
N ASN A 616 110.00 -98.87 -52.93
CA ASN A 616 109.30 -100.06 -52.48
C ASN A 616 107.82 -100.00 -52.92
N SER A 617 107.31 -101.07 -53.52
CA SER A 617 105.92 -101.13 -53.99
C SER A 617 104.91 -101.07 -52.84
N GLU A 618 105.26 -101.64 -51.68
CA GLU A 618 104.37 -101.62 -50.50
C GLU A 618 104.11 -100.21 -49.96
N ASP A 619 105.09 -99.30 -50.06
CA ASP A 619 104.93 -97.92 -49.59
C ASP A 619 104.04 -97.10 -50.52
N LYS A 620 104.08 -97.39 -51.83
CA LYS A 620 103.15 -96.84 -52.81
C LYS A 620 101.71 -97.27 -52.50
N ASP A 621 101.50 -98.56 -52.24
CA ASP A 621 100.17 -99.10 -51.98
C ASP A 621 99.60 -98.60 -50.64
N LYS A 622 100.41 -98.50 -49.58
CA LYS A 622 100.01 -97.87 -48.31
C LYS A 622 99.64 -96.40 -48.47
N PHE A 623 100.35 -95.65 -49.31
CA PHE A 623 100.03 -94.25 -49.60
C PHE A 623 98.72 -94.13 -50.39
N ILE A 624 98.50 -94.97 -51.39
CA ILE A 624 97.24 -95.04 -52.14
C ILE A 624 96.09 -95.45 -51.22
N GLU A 625 96.26 -96.45 -50.36
CA GLU A 625 95.24 -96.90 -49.41
C GLU A 625 94.87 -95.78 -48.42
N ARG A 626 95.85 -94.99 -47.96
CA ARG A 626 95.60 -93.83 -47.09
C ARG A 626 94.83 -92.72 -47.81
N LEU A 627 95.18 -92.42 -49.06
CA LEU A 627 94.43 -91.47 -49.87
C LEU A 627 93.03 -91.98 -50.23
N GLN A 628 92.89 -93.28 -50.50
CA GLN A 628 91.61 -93.93 -50.80
C GLN A 628 90.68 -93.91 -49.58
N LYS A 629 91.18 -94.21 -48.37
CA LYS A 629 90.39 -94.05 -47.13
C LYS A 629 89.91 -92.60 -46.93
N SER A 630 90.78 -91.62 -47.17
CA SER A 630 90.38 -90.21 -47.12
C SER A 630 89.38 -89.84 -48.23
N TYR A 631 89.51 -90.40 -49.43
CA TYR A 631 88.57 -90.20 -50.54
C TYR A 631 87.21 -90.85 -50.29
N ASP A 632 87.16 -92.06 -49.76
CA ASP A 632 85.92 -92.80 -49.52
C ASP A 632 85.10 -92.17 -48.38
N SER A 633 85.76 -91.52 -47.40
CA SER A 633 85.10 -90.77 -46.33
C SER A 633 84.65 -89.34 -46.71
N ALA A 634 85.18 -88.79 -47.81
CA ALA A 634 84.89 -87.41 -48.21
C ALA A 634 83.44 -87.17 -48.72
N PRO A 635 82.79 -88.08 -49.49
CA PRO A 635 81.40 -87.91 -49.92
C PRO A 635 80.41 -87.72 -48.77
N GLU A 636 80.53 -88.50 -47.69
CA GLU A 636 79.64 -88.38 -46.52
C GLU A 636 79.80 -87.01 -45.83
N LEU A 637 81.03 -86.50 -45.73
CA LEU A 637 81.31 -85.17 -45.18
C LEU A 637 80.78 -84.05 -46.08
N VAL A 638 80.90 -84.21 -47.41
CA VAL A 638 80.35 -83.26 -48.39
C VAL A 638 78.82 -83.24 -48.33
N ASP A 639 78.17 -84.40 -48.27
CA ASP A 639 76.70 -84.50 -48.20
C ASP A 639 76.17 -83.95 -46.87
N ALA A 640 76.83 -84.24 -45.74
CA ALA A 640 76.47 -83.67 -44.45
C ALA A 640 76.57 -82.14 -44.45
N ALA A 641 77.64 -81.58 -45.01
CA ALA A 641 77.81 -80.13 -45.15
C ALA A 641 76.81 -79.51 -46.15
N GLN A 642 76.45 -80.22 -47.23
CA GLN A 642 75.46 -79.80 -48.21
C GLN A 642 74.04 -79.77 -47.62
N ILE A 643 73.67 -80.74 -46.77
CA ILE A 643 72.40 -80.75 -46.04
C ILE A 643 72.33 -79.56 -45.07
N GLN A 644 73.43 -79.25 -44.38
CA GLN A 644 73.50 -78.06 -43.51
C GLN A 644 73.38 -76.76 -44.31
N LEU A 645 73.99 -76.69 -45.50
CA LEU A 645 73.86 -75.54 -46.40
C LEU A 645 72.42 -75.35 -46.86
N ASN A 646 71.74 -76.41 -47.28
CA ASN A 646 70.34 -76.35 -47.72
C ASN A 646 69.43 -75.89 -46.57
N LYS A 647 69.61 -76.41 -45.36
CA LYS A 647 68.86 -75.95 -44.16
C LYS A 647 69.11 -74.47 -43.86
N ALA A 648 70.36 -74.01 -43.94
CA ALA A 648 70.71 -72.60 -43.73
C ALA A 648 70.08 -71.69 -44.80
N GLN A 649 70.09 -72.12 -46.07
CA GLN A 649 69.46 -71.40 -47.18
C GLN A 649 67.93 -71.36 -47.07
N GLU A 650 67.28 -72.45 -46.67
CA GLU A 650 65.83 -72.46 -46.42
C GLU A 650 65.43 -71.51 -45.29
N THR A 651 66.18 -71.48 -44.18
CA THR A 651 65.93 -70.51 -43.11
C THR A 651 66.12 -69.06 -43.57
N LEU A 652 67.09 -68.82 -44.45
CA LEU A 652 67.38 -67.50 -45.01
C LEU A 652 66.27 -67.04 -45.98
N ASN A 653 65.75 -67.95 -46.81
CA ASN A 653 64.62 -67.67 -47.70
C ASN A 653 63.34 -67.34 -46.92
N LYS A 654 63.02 -68.10 -45.86
CA LYS A 654 61.89 -67.79 -44.97
C LYS A 654 62.01 -66.42 -44.31
N LEU A 655 63.22 -66.02 -43.93
CA LEU A 655 63.47 -64.66 -43.44
C LEU A 655 63.26 -63.62 -44.54
N ARG A 656 63.76 -63.84 -45.76
CA ARG A 656 63.55 -62.91 -46.90
C ARG A 656 62.07 -62.75 -47.26
N GLU A 657 61.29 -63.82 -47.19
CA GLU A 657 59.83 -63.78 -47.39
C GLU A 657 59.10 -62.94 -46.32
N ALA A 658 59.67 -62.81 -45.12
CA ALA A 658 59.14 -61.96 -44.05
C ALA A 658 59.51 -60.47 -44.18
N GLN A 659 60.44 -60.10 -45.08
CA GLN A 659 60.87 -58.71 -45.32
C GLN A 659 59.71 -57.71 -45.52
N PRO A 660 58.75 -57.93 -46.43
CA PRO A 660 57.67 -56.96 -46.67
C PRO A 660 56.79 -56.74 -45.42
N ILE A 661 56.66 -57.76 -44.57
CA ILE A 661 55.90 -57.66 -43.31
C ILE A 661 56.67 -56.81 -42.30
N ILE A 662 58.00 -56.96 -42.24
CA ILE A 662 58.87 -56.20 -41.34
C ILE A 662 58.96 -54.73 -41.77
N ASP A 663 59.06 -54.45 -43.06
CA ASP A 663 59.01 -53.09 -43.59
C ASP A 663 57.65 -52.44 -43.29
N ARG A 664 56.55 -53.19 -43.42
CA ARG A 664 55.22 -52.72 -43.00
C ARG A 664 55.16 -52.45 -41.50
N ILE A 665 55.76 -53.28 -40.64
CA ILE A 665 55.83 -53.04 -39.19
C ILE A 665 56.64 -51.78 -38.88
N LYS A 666 57.80 -51.57 -39.53
CA LYS A 666 58.61 -50.36 -39.37
C LYS A 666 57.82 -49.11 -39.76
N ILE A 667 57.16 -49.12 -40.91
CA ILE A 667 56.29 -48.01 -41.37
C ILE A 667 55.13 -47.77 -40.39
N LEU A 668 54.48 -48.84 -39.92
CA LEU A 668 53.38 -48.74 -38.97
C LEU A 668 53.81 -48.11 -37.65
N ASN A 669 54.96 -48.55 -37.11
CA ASN A 669 55.46 -48.17 -35.80
C ASN A 669 56.15 -46.80 -35.77
N GLU A 670 56.90 -46.44 -36.82
CA GLU A 670 57.72 -45.23 -36.84
C GLU A 670 57.02 -44.02 -37.50
N LEU A 671 56.09 -44.27 -38.43
CA LEU A 671 55.47 -43.19 -39.22
C LEU A 671 53.96 -43.11 -39.00
N THR A 672 53.20 -44.16 -39.33
CA THR A 672 51.74 -43.99 -39.44
C THR A 672 51.03 -43.94 -38.09
N ILE A 673 51.38 -44.78 -37.11
CA ILE A 673 50.73 -44.72 -35.78
C ILE A 673 51.07 -43.40 -35.06
N PRO A 674 52.34 -42.96 -35.00
CA PRO A 674 52.68 -41.66 -34.39
C PRO A 674 52.00 -40.45 -35.06
N ASP A 675 51.86 -40.45 -36.39
CA ASP A 675 51.14 -39.39 -37.13
C ASP A 675 49.65 -39.34 -36.76
N PHE A 676 48.99 -40.50 -36.65
CA PHE A 676 47.59 -40.57 -36.20
C PHE A 676 47.45 -40.16 -34.72
N GLU A 677 48.37 -40.57 -33.84
CA GLU A 677 48.37 -40.14 -32.43
C GLU A 677 48.55 -38.63 -32.29
N SER A 678 49.44 -38.02 -33.09
CA SER A 678 49.62 -36.57 -33.13
C SER A 678 48.35 -35.84 -33.59
N LYS A 679 47.72 -36.32 -34.68
CA LYS A 679 46.47 -35.75 -35.21
C LYS A 679 45.33 -35.85 -34.19
N ILE A 680 45.19 -36.99 -33.51
CA ILE A 680 44.18 -37.22 -32.47
C ILE A 680 44.41 -36.29 -31.27
N ASN A 681 45.66 -36.14 -30.82
CA ASN A 681 45.99 -35.25 -29.71
C ASN A 681 45.70 -33.77 -30.03
N ASN A 682 46.08 -33.30 -31.23
CA ASN A 682 45.77 -31.94 -31.67
C ASN A 682 44.26 -31.70 -31.75
N LEU A 683 43.51 -32.65 -32.32
CA LEU A 683 42.06 -32.56 -32.44
C LEU A 683 41.38 -32.58 -31.06
N ASN A 684 41.91 -33.33 -30.09
CA ASN A 684 41.41 -33.38 -28.72
C ASN A 684 41.66 -32.06 -27.97
N LEU A 685 42.83 -31.44 -28.16
CA LEU A 685 43.12 -30.11 -27.62
C LEU A 685 42.16 -29.06 -28.19
N GLU A 686 41.92 -29.10 -29.50
CA GLU A 686 40.96 -28.20 -30.16
C GLU A 686 39.52 -28.39 -29.64
N ILE A 687 39.09 -29.62 -29.37
CA ILE A 687 37.78 -29.90 -28.78
C ILE A 687 37.70 -29.31 -27.38
N LYS A 688 38.72 -29.51 -26.54
CA LYS A 688 38.74 -28.97 -25.16
C LYS A 688 38.75 -27.45 -25.13
N THR A 689 39.46 -26.79 -26.05
CA THR A 689 39.45 -25.32 -26.15
C THR A 689 38.08 -24.80 -26.58
N ASP A 690 37.43 -25.46 -27.56
CA ASP A 690 36.09 -25.07 -27.99
C ASP A 690 35.04 -25.34 -26.89
N GLU A 691 35.19 -26.41 -26.11
CA GLU A 691 34.33 -26.73 -24.96
C GLU A 691 34.50 -25.71 -23.83
N ALA A 692 35.73 -25.32 -23.48
CA ALA A 692 35.99 -24.28 -22.48
C ALA A 692 35.43 -22.92 -22.90
N TYR A 693 35.55 -22.57 -24.19
CA TYR A 693 34.96 -21.35 -24.73
C TYR A 693 33.42 -21.37 -24.67
N LEU A 694 32.81 -22.55 -24.80
CA LEU A 694 31.35 -22.73 -24.72
C LEU A 694 30.83 -22.72 -23.26
N GLU A 695 31.68 -22.96 -22.26
CA GLU A 695 31.34 -22.78 -20.84
C GLU A 695 31.42 -21.31 -20.39
N GLU A 696 32.22 -20.48 -21.06
CA GLU A 696 32.35 -19.04 -20.78
C GLU A 696 31.29 -18.16 -21.46
N VAL A 697 30.67 -18.65 -22.55
CA VAL A 697 29.64 -17.97 -23.36
C VAL A 697 28.24 -18.43 -22.97
#